data_AF-A0A1I6ID24-F1
#
_entry.id   AF-A0A1I6ID24-F1
#
_cell.length_a   1.000
_cell.length_b   1.000
_cell.length_c   1.000
_cell.angle_alpha   90.00
_cell.angle_beta   90.00
_cell.angle_gamma   90.00
#
_symmetry.space_group_name_H-M   'P 1'
#
loop_
_entity.id
_entity.type
_entity.pdbx_description
1 polymer ?
#
loop_
_entity_poly.entity_id
_entity_poly.type
_entity_poly.pdbx_seq_one_letter_code
_entity_poly.pdbx_strand_id
1 'polypeptide(L)'
;MTAEDDAKLALLRETLQDNVDFTTYETEVYLALVRGGAQTMTDIAETSEVPKQRVYDIVDRLRERGFAEVIDDYPQKAYAVDPAEAFSSIRTQLSQAEEYLEELHDTVETVESGVALFKSESTVKRYISNLLQTAERDILLLTPVERLGVVVDELERCTDQQIRVVVSNVSPESDEFEDGLSSLPDAVDEVRFVSTREDFALTTDRRRGLYWVQEGHEHADDDGQGYYVTNPSLALVLDRFLSESIWPLAKPLAGETERPALPKEYIRIRDCLADVSRLTDAHPVDAFEVWFEGYDTETGEKVTKQGTLTSYYYTEYDIRASLTVDVQTATESIDSPAVTVGDAGTRNVDYAATRIELRQNGTTHTTRLDDETRRYLDACRTELPDRFGDGSVVLCFDAFVDRMREFIHREEGGDYEQIRKFDSFRESLVRYEASDAPPRVEWRQTRTEPGGLVAHAGGVFDELGYDVTLVGRMGDPVRPEFTERFADQTMVTLGETSSTDYVWFEDRKFLLTEPNFEPLDWDRIADRVGTEAFADHVDGTAVMTIGSWYSTPELVEIIDALRTNVWPALSSPPRHVHFVPGEVTQLSPAELEAGCESVAALDDAVPVTLTANRSQTRRFRDVLLDEDGTETTPTVERIRDRFGVSRYVMHSQRGATMATRDEVLSARAPQVVNPHQFRNVDEHFLSGMSLALAEGLTSGPALVLANAVASFFMQHERPPTSEEIRSFVAEYSTYFTES
;
A
#
# COMPACT_ATOMS: atom_id res chain seq x y z
N MET A 1 14.90 -68.95 47.68
CA MET A 1 15.22 -68.11 46.51
C MET A 1 14.98 -68.94 45.27
N THR A 2 14.25 -68.36 44.32
CA THR A 2 14.00 -68.94 43.00
C THR A 2 15.18 -68.65 42.07
N ALA A 3 15.32 -69.36 40.94
CA ALA A 3 16.37 -69.07 39.95
C ALA A 3 16.29 -67.62 39.39
N GLU A 4 15.11 -67.01 39.46
CA GLU A 4 14.87 -65.62 39.07
C GLU A 4 15.42 -64.62 40.10
N ASP A 5 15.35 -64.95 41.39
CA ASP A 5 15.91 -64.12 42.47
C ASP A 5 17.44 -64.09 42.40
N ASP A 6 18.07 -65.21 42.05
CA ASP A 6 19.53 -65.30 41.89
C ASP A 6 20.03 -64.46 40.71
N ALA A 7 19.29 -64.45 39.59
CA ALA A 7 19.60 -63.63 38.43
C ALA A 7 19.47 -62.12 38.73
N LYS A 8 18.40 -61.72 39.44
CA LYS A 8 18.20 -60.33 39.87
C LYS A 8 19.31 -59.87 40.83
N LEU A 9 19.77 -60.75 41.71
CA LEU A 9 20.87 -60.46 42.63
C LEU A 9 22.23 -60.37 41.94
N ALA A 10 22.47 -61.20 40.92
CA ALA A 10 23.67 -61.09 40.10
C ALA A 10 23.72 -59.75 39.36
N LEU A 11 22.62 -59.36 38.70
CA LEU A 11 22.50 -58.08 38.00
C LEU A 11 22.64 -56.89 38.95
N LEU A 12 22.06 -56.97 40.16
CA LEU A 12 22.19 -55.91 41.16
C LEU A 12 23.65 -55.72 41.60
N ARG A 13 24.39 -56.82 41.81
CA ARG A 13 25.81 -56.75 42.17
C ARG A 13 26.66 -56.12 41.05
N GLU A 14 26.43 -56.56 39.81
CA GLU A 14 27.09 -56.01 38.63
C GLU A 14 26.80 -54.51 38.49
N THR A 15 25.53 -54.10 38.66
CA THR A 15 25.13 -52.69 38.57
C THR A 15 25.84 -51.82 39.62
N LEU A 16 25.90 -52.29 40.87
CA LEU A 16 26.57 -51.56 41.96
C LEU A 16 28.09 -51.48 41.77
N GLN A 17 28.70 -52.51 41.16
CA GLN A 17 30.14 -52.52 40.92
C GLN A 17 30.51 -51.65 39.73
N ASP A 18 29.82 -51.80 38.60
CA ASP A 18 30.24 -51.16 37.35
C ASP A 18 29.75 -49.71 37.20
N ASN A 19 28.59 -49.37 37.78
CA ASN A 19 27.96 -48.06 37.58
C ASN A 19 28.04 -47.16 38.83
N VAL A 20 28.24 -47.75 40.01
CA VAL A 20 28.34 -47.03 41.29
C VAL A 20 29.76 -47.13 41.86
N ASP A 21 30.65 -47.92 41.26
CA ASP A 21 32.04 -48.10 41.70
C ASP A 21 32.14 -48.59 43.16
N PHE A 22 31.35 -49.62 43.49
CA PHE A 22 31.51 -50.37 44.74
C PHE A 22 32.49 -51.51 44.54
N THR A 23 33.38 -51.74 45.51
CA THR A 23 34.17 -52.97 45.54
C THR A 23 33.28 -54.18 45.91
N THR A 24 33.71 -55.39 45.60
CA THR A 24 32.97 -56.63 45.95
C THR A 24 32.60 -56.69 47.43
N TYR A 25 33.51 -56.27 48.32
CA TYR A 25 33.22 -56.24 49.76
C TYR A 25 32.27 -55.11 50.17
N GLU A 26 32.35 -53.93 49.54
CA GLU A 26 31.36 -52.86 49.76
C GLU A 26 29.96 -53.27 49.30
N THR A 27 29.85 -53.99 48.16
CA THR A 27 28.58 -54.53 47.68
C THR A 27 27.94 -55.47 48.70
N GLU A 28 28.69 -56.45 49.22
CA GLU A 28 28.12 -57.41 50.18
C GLU A 28 27.77 -56.75 51.52
N VAL A 29 28.58 -55.81 52.00
CA VAL A 29 28.28 -55.05 53.23
C VAL A 29 27.04 -54.16 53.05
N TYR A 30 26.91 -53.45 51.92
CA TYR A 30 25.74 -52.63 51.63
C TYR A 30 24.47 -53.48 51.49
N LEU A 31 24.52 -54.62 50.79
CA LEU A 31 23.39 -55.55 50.71
C LEU A 31 23.00 -56.12 52.07
N ALA A 32 23.97 -56.42 52.95
CA ALA A 32 23.70 -56.85 54.32
C ALA A 32 23.00 -55.75 55.15
N LEU A 33 23.40 -54.49 54.99
CA LEU A 33 22.76 -53.34 55.65
C LEU A 33 21.32 -53.10 55.15
N VAL A 34 21.10 -53.14 53.84
CA VAL A 34 19.76 -52.97 53.24
C VAL A 34 18.80 -54.09 53.67
N ARG A 35 19.29 -55.33 53.79
CA ARG A 35 18.45 -56.49 54.16
C ARG A 35 18.15 -56.59 55.65
N GLY A 36 19.12 -56.28 56.50
CA GLY A 36 19.01 -56.51 57.94
C GLY A 36 18.73 -55.26 58.77
N GLY A 37 18.65 -54.07 58.16
CA GLY A 37 18.42 -52.81 58.86
C GLY A 37 19.57 -52.47 59.83
N ALA A 38 19.24 -51.79 60.93
CA ALA A 38 20.22 -51.35 61.93
C ALA A 38 20.86 -52.54 62.68
N GLN A 39 22.15 -52.77 62.40
CA GLN A 39 22.88 -53.97 62.84
C GLN A 39 24.23 -53.60 63.45
N THR A 40 24.75 -54.43 64.37
CA THR A 40 26.11 -54.21 64.90
C THR A 40 27.16 -54.63 63.86
N MET A 41 28.37 -54.09 63.97
CA MET A 41 29.48 -54.47 63.07
C MET A 41 29.81 -55.98 63.12
N THR A 42 29.43 -56.68 64.19
CA THR A 42 29.57 -58.14 64.29
C THR A 42 28.52 -58.84 63.42
N ASP A 43 27.26 -58.40 63.50
CA ASP A 43 26.14 -58.98 62.75
C ASP A 43 26.30 -58.71 61.24
N ILE A 44 26.82 -57.53 60.89
CA ILE A 44 27.14 -57.17 59.49
C ILE A 44 28.25 -58.08 58.96
N ALA A 45 29.30 -58.35 59.74
CA ALA A 45 30.39 -59.24 59.33
C ALA A 45 29.93 -60.69 59.11
N GLU A 46 29.00 -61.16 59.94
CA GLU A 46 28.40 -62.49 59.78
C GLU A 46 27.49 -62.56 58.55
N THR A 47 26.66 -61.54 58.33
CA THR A 47 25.67 -61.54 57.23
C THR A 47 26.27 -61.24 55.87
N SER A 48 27.37 -60.47 55.82
CA SER A 48 28.09 -60.12 54.58
C SER A 48 29.24 -61.09 54.25
N GLU A 49 29.58 -62.01 55.16
CA GLU A 49 30.77 -62.89 55.09
C GLU A 49 32.10 -62.13 54.94
N VAL A 50 32.13 -60.83 55.26
CA VAL A 50 33.32 -59.97 55.22
C VAL A 50 34.03 -59.96 56.58
N PRO A 51 35.37 -60.07 56.65
CA PRO A 51 36.08 -60.03 57.92
C PRO A 51 35.76 -58.78 58.74
N LYS A 52 35.40 -58.96 60.01
CA LYS A 52 34.98 -57.87 60.93
C LYS A 52 35.92 -56.66 60.94
N GLN A 53 37.22 -56.84 60.78
CA GLN A 53 38.19 -55.74 60.70
C GLN A 53 37.97 -54.83 59.48
N ARG A 54 37.53 -55.38 58.34
CA ARG A 54 37.23 -54.62 57.12
C ARG A 54 35.84 -53.99 57.13
N VAL A 55 34.90 -54.54 57.90
CA VAL A 55 33.52 -54.02 57.97
C VAL A 55 33.50 -52.59 58.51
N TYR A 56 34.31 -52.28 59.53
CA TYR A 56 34.43 -50.90 60.02
C TYR A 56 34.87 -49.92 58.90
N ASP A 57 35.97 -50.23 58.21
CA ASP A 57 36.50 -49.39 57.12
C ASP A 57 35.54 -49.24 55.93
N ILE A 58 34.71 -50.26 55.67
CA ILE A 58 33.74 -50.28 54.57
C ILE A 58 32.50 -49.47 54.95
N VAL A 59 31.98 -49.63 56.17
CA VAL A 59 30.83 -48.87 56.65
C VAL A 59 31.16 -47.38 56.72
N ASP A 60 32.36 -47.02 57.17
CA ASP A 60 32.81 -45.62 57.17
C ASP A 60 32.86 -45.04 55.75
N ARG A 61 33.36 -45.80 54.77
CA ARG A 61 33.36 -45.39 53.35
C ARG A 61 31.96 -45.27 52.76
N LEU A 62 31.07 -46.20 53.07
CA LEU A 62 29.67 -46.13 52.65
C LEU A 62 28.98 -44.90 53.28
N ARG A 63 29.32 -44.56 54.53
CA ARG A 63 28.82 -43.33 55.19
C ARG A 63 29.34 -42.07 54.52
N GLU A 64 30.63 -41.98 54.24
CA GLU A 64 31.23 -40.83 53.53
C GLU A 64 30.60 -40.61 52.15
N ARG A 65 30.16 -41.69 51.51
CA ARG A 65 29.49 -41.67 50.20
C ARG A 65 27.95 -41.54 50.30
N GLY A 66 27.39 -41.42 51.50
CA GLY A 66 25.95 -41.21 51.73
C GLY A 66 25.06 -42.47 51.63
N PHE A 67 25.64 -43.67 51.63
CA PHE A 67 24.92 -44.95 51.51
C PHE A 67 24.60 -45.61 52.85
N ALA A 68 25.23 -45.19 53.95
CA ALA A 68 25.00 -45.75 55.28
C ALA A 68 25.11 -44.68 56.37
N GLU A 69 24.48 -44.92 57.51
CA GLU A 69 24.65 -44.13 58.72
C GLU A 69 25.09 -44.99 59.89
N VAL A 70 25.81 -44.39 60.83
CA VAL A 70 26.33 -45.05 62.04
C VAL A 70 25.68 -44.42 63.27
N ILE A 71 25.15 -45.26 64.14
CA ILE A 71 24.62 -44.90 65.44
C ILE A 71 25.70 -45.17 66.49
N ASP A 72 26.15 -44.11 67.16
CA ASP A 72 27.13 -44.17 68.25
C ASP A 72 26.52 -44.72 69.55
N ASP A 73 26.16 -46.00 69.52
CA ASP A 73 25.73 -46.82 70.67
C ASP A 73 26.84 -47.82 71.04
N TYR A 74 26.76 -48.49 72.20
CA TYR A 74 27.70 -49.56 72.57
C TYR A 74 26.98 -50.92 72.64
N PRO A 75 27.21 -51.85 71.69
CA PRO A 75 28.14 -51.75 70.54
C PRO A 75 27.59 -50.89 69.37
N GLN A 76 28.50 -50.29 68.58
CA GLN A 76 28.17 -49.44 67.43
C GLN A 76 27.32 -50.19 66.39
N LYS A 77 26.32 -49.49 65.86
CA LYS A 77 25.40 -50.02 64.84
C LYS A 77 25.43 -49.18 63.58
N ALA A 78 25.16 -49.80 62.44
CA ALA A 78 25.01 -49.12 61.16
C ALA A 78 23.75 -49.60 60.43
N TYR A 79 23.19 -48.72 59.59
CA TYR A 79 22.05 -49.01 58.73
C TYR A 79 22.23 -48.35 57.36
N ALA A 80 21.60 -48.90 56.32
CA ALA A 80 21.61 -48.30 55.00
C ALA A 80 20.67 -47.07 54.94
N VAL A 81 21.11 -46.01 54.28
CA VAL A 81 20.24 -44.90 53.88
C VAL A 81 19.21 -45.42 52.86
N ASP A 82 18.02 -44.84 52.81
CA ASP A 82 16.98 -45.25 51.87
C ASP A 82 17.54 -45.23 50.43
N PRO A 83 17.40 -46.30 49.63
CA PRO A 83 17.97 -46.33 48.29
C PRO A 83 17.52 -45.16 47.39
N ALA A 84 16.29 -44.67 47.51
CA ALA A 84 15.84 -43.53 46.72
C ALA A 84 16.62 -42.25 47.07
N GLU A 85 17.02 -42.09 48.33
CA GLU A 85 17.82 -40.97 48.82
C GLU A 85 19.30 -41.17 48.50
N ALA A 86 19.85 -42.37 48.75
CA ALA A 86 21.26 -42.69 48.52
C ALA A 86 21.66 -42.57 47.03
N PHE A 87 20.75 -42.87 46.11
CA PHE A 87 20.98 -42.73 44.66
C PHE A 87 20.56 -41.39 44.07
N SER A 88 20.00 -40.48 44.86
CA SER A 88 19.48 -39.19 44.35
C SER A 88 20.57 -38.34 43.68
N SER A 89 21.74 -38.25 44.30
CA SER A 89 22.89 -37.47 43.79
C SER A 89 23.40 -37.99 42.45
N ILE A 90 23.50 -39.31 42.30
CA ILE A 90 23.95 -39.97 41.06
C ILE A 90 22.94 -39.72 39.94
N ARG A 91 21.63 -39.82 40.23
CA ARG A 91 20.58 -39.55 39.25
C ARG A 91 20.61 -38.09 38.78
N THR A 92 20.76 -37.14 39.70
CA THR A 92 20.89 -35.71 39.36
C THR A 92 22.12 -35.43 38.50
N GLN A 93 23.27 -36.02 38.83
CA GLN A 93 24.49 -35.84 38.03
C GLN A 93 24.36 -36.41 36.62
N LEU A 94 23.72 -37.58 36.46
CA LEU A 94 23.47 -38.16 35.15
C LEU A 94 22.53 -37.28 34.32
N SER A 95 21.44 -36.77 34.89
CA SER A 95 20.53 -35.86 34.18
C SER A 95 21.21 -34.55 33.78
N GLN A 96 22.06 -33.98 34.63
CA GLN A 96 22.83 -32.77 34.30
C GLN A 96 23.86 -33.03 33.20
N ALA A 97 24.50 -34.19 33.21
CA ALA A 97 25.44 -34.57 32.16
C ALA A 97 24.72 -34.79 30.82
N GLU A 98 23.53 -35.41 30.83
CA GLU A 98 22.67 -35.57 29.66
C GLU A 98 22.27 -34.21 29.07
N GLU A 99 21.77 -33.30 29.91
CA GLU A 99 21.41 -31.93 29.51
C GLU A 99 22.59 -31.17 28.88
N TYR A 100 23.78 -31.28 29.48
CA TYR A 100 24.99 -30.63 28.96
C TYR A 100 25.49 -31.26 27.65
N LEU A 101 25.35 -32.58 27.49
CA LEU A 101 25.72 -33.28 26.26
C LEU A 101 24.75 -32.95 25.12
N GLU A 102 23.46 -32.79 25.39
CA GLU A 102 22.47 -32.30 24.43
C GLU A 102 22.81 -30.88 23.95
N GLU A 103 23.16 -29.97 24.88
CA GLU A 103 23.55 -28.59 24.55
C GLU A 103 24.80 -28.55 23.63
N LEU A 104 25.80 -29.39 23.92
CA LEU A 104 27.01 -29.52 23.10
C LEU A 104 26.72 -30.13 21.72
N HIS A 105 25.79 -31.08 21.62
CA HIS A 105 25.39 -31.70 20.36
C HIS A 105 24.60 -30.73 19.46
N ASP A 106 23.60 -30.04 20.01
CA ASP A 106 22.77 -29.04 19.30
C ASP A 106 23.63 -27.92 18.68
N THR A 107 24.71 -27.53 19.35
CA THR A 107 25.62 -26.46 18.91
C THR A 107 26.42 -26.82 17.65
N VAL A 108 26.65 -28.12 17.38
CA VAL A 108 27.45 -28.56 16.22
C VAL A 108 26.57 -28.71 14.97
N GLU A 109 25.33 -29.20 15.10
CA GLU A 109 24.40 -29.31 13.95
C GLU A 109 23.89 -27.94 13.46
N THR A 110 23.74 -26.96 14.36
CA THR A 110 23.26 -25.60 14.02
C THR A 110 24.23 -24.79 13.14
N VAL A 111 25.53 -25.09 13.16
CA VAL A 111 26.57 -24.30 12.46
C VAL A 111 26.74 -24.69 10.98
N GLU A 112 26.38 -25.92 10.56
CA GLU A 112 26.67 -26.42 9.20
C GLU A 112 25.49 -26.36 8.21
N SER A 113 24.22 -26.46 8.64
CA SER A 113 23.07 -26.64 7.73
C SER A 113 22.12 -25.43 7.61
N GLY A 114 22.13 -24.50 8.57
CA GLY A 114 21.14 -23.42 8.65
C GLY A 114 19.72 -23.86 9.02
N VAL A 115 19.50 -25.17 9.26
CA VAL A 115 18.26 -25.77 9.76
C VAL A 115 18.61 -26.87 10.77
N ALA A 116 18.18 -26.71 12.03
CA ALA A 116 18.36 -27.73 13.07
C ALA A 116 17.12 -28.61 13.19
N LEU A 117 17.32 -29.92 13.35
CA LEU A 117 16.25 -30.91 13.52
C LEU A 117 16.08 -31.25 15.00
N PHE A 118 14.86 -31.11 15.51
CA PHE A 118 14.50 -31.42 16.89
C PHE A 118 13.55 -32.61 16.93
N LYS A 119 13.94 -33.65 17.67
CA LYS A 119 13.15 -34.87 17.85
C LYS A 119 12.31 -34.87 19.12
N SER A 120 12.59 -33.96 20.06
CA SER A 120 11.86 -33.85 21.32
C SER A 120 10.94 -32.64 21.30
N GLU A 121 9.66 -32.87 21.65
CA GLU A 121 8.67 -31.82 21.86
C GLU A 121 9.13 -30.79 22.91
N SER A 122 9.83 -31.21 23.96
CA SER A 122 10.35 -30.28 24.99
C SER A 122 11.35 -29.28 24.40
N THR A 123 12.22 -29.74 23.49
CA THR A 123 13.18 -28.89 22.78
C THR A 123 12.46 -27.93 21.86
N VAL A 124 11.46 -28.42 21.10
CA VAL A 124 10.66 -27.55 20.22
C VAL A 124 9.97 -26.43 21.00
N LYS A 125 9.30 -26.75 22.11
CA LYS A 125 8.64 -25.78 22.99
C LYS A 125 9.61 -24.73 23.56
N ARG A 126 10.81 -25.16 23.98
CA ARG A 126 11.87 -24.26 24.45
C ARG A 126 12.28 -23.24 23.38
N TYR A 127 12.45 -23.70 22.14
CA TYR A 127 12.83 -22.82 21.03
C TYR A 127 11.68 -21.93 20.53
N ILE A 128 10.43 -22.38 20.59
CA ILE A 128 9.24 -21.53 20.38
C ILE A 128 9.26 -20.37 21.39
N SER A 129 9.44 -20.68 22.68
CA SER A 129 9.49 -19.68 23.74
C SER A 129 10.64 -18.69 23.51
N ASN A 130 11.83 -19.19 23.14
CA ASN A 130 12.98 -18.35 22.83
C ASN A 130 12.72 -17.42 21.63
N LEU A 131 12.07 -17.91 20.57
CA LEU A 131 11.75 -17.11 19.39
C LEU A 131 10.77 -15.99 19.73
N LEU A 132 9.68 -16.30 20.44
CA LEU A 132 8.68 -15.30 20.83
C LEU A 132 9.30 -14.23 21.75
N GLN A 133 10.13 -14.62 22.72
CA GLN A 133 10.77 -13.70 23.65
C GLN A 133 11.88 -12.84 23.02
N THR A 134 12.49 -13.29 21.92
CA THR A 134 13.56 -12.56 21.23
C THR A 134 13.09 -11.80 19.99
N ALA A 135 11.80 -11.91 19.64
CA ALA A 135 11.20 -11.16 18.56
C ALA A 135 11.25 -9.66 18.84
N GLU A 136 11.78 -8.89 17.88
CA GLU A 136 11.96 -7.45 18.03
C GLU A 136 10.72 -6.67 17.59
N ARG A 137 9.99 -7.17 16.57
CA ARG A 137 8.97 -6.37 15.87
C ARG A 137 7.78 -7.16 15.37
N ASP A 138 7.97 -8.36 14.84
CA ASP A 138 6.90 -9.10 14.16
C ASP A 138 6.94 -10.59 14.49
N ILE A 139 5.74 -11.13 14.76
CA ILE A 139 5.48 -12.53 15.01
C ILE A 139 4.34 -12.95 14.07
N LEU A 140 4.61 -13.89 13.18
CA LEU A 140 3.59 -14.53 12.34
C LEU A 140 3.53 -16.01 12.68
N LEU A 141 2.38 -16.43 13.19
CA LEU A 141 2.16 -17.77 13.70
C LEU A 141 1.01 -18.46 12.95
N LEU A 142 1.25 -19.68 12.50
CA LEU A 142 0.25 -20.66 12.10
C LEU A 142 0.27 -21.79 13.11
N THR A 143 -0.86 -22.07 13.75
CA THR A 143 -0.96 -23.13 14.74
C THR A 143 -2.26 -23.91 14.60
N PRO A 144 -2.23 -25.25 14.66
CA PRO A 144 -3.42 -26.05 14.93
C PRO A 144 -4.09 -25.60 16.23
N VAL A 145 -5.42 -25.66 16.28
CA VAL A 145 -6.20 -25.33 17.49
C VAL A 145 -5.76 -26.16 18.71
N GLU A 146 -5.33 -27.40 18.51
CA GLU A 146 -4.89 -28.31 19.58
C GLU A 146 -3.54 -27.92 20.18
N ARG A 147 -2.72 -27.15 19.45
CA ARG A 147 -1.40 -26.67 19.91
C ARG A 147 -1.41 -25.23 20.40
N LEU A 148 -2.57 -24.57 20.37
CA LEU A 148 -2.70 -23.17 20.77
C LEU A 148 -2.23 -22.93 22.21
N GLY A 149 -2.55 -23.84 23.14
CA GLY A 149 -2.13 -23.73 24.55
C GLY A 149 -0.61 -23.74 24.78
N VAL A 150 0.20 -24.09 23.78
CA VAL A 150 1.67 -24.03 23.86
C VAL A 150 2.19 -22.60 23.80
N VAL A 151 1.48 -21.72 23.09
CA VAL A 151 1.95 -20.36 22.78
C VAL A 151 1.21 -19.26 23.54
N VAL A 152 0.00 -19.52 24.03
CA VAL A 152 -0.87 -18.49 24.68
C VAL A 152 -0.12 -17.69 25.75
N ASP A 153 0.50 -18.36 26.72
CA ASP A 153 1.21 -17.72 27.82
C ASP A 153 2.44 -16.91 27.35
N GLU A 154 3.07 -17.32 26.25
CA GLU A 154 4.21 -16.61 25.68
C GLU A 154 3.77 -15.40 24.85
N LEU A 155 2.67 -15.53 24.09
CA LEU A 155 2.08 -14.43 23.33
C LEU A 155 1.58 -13.31 24.25
N GLU A 156 1.04 -13.64 25.42
CA GLU A 156 0.61 -12.63 26.41
C GLU A 156 1.78 -11.75 26.89
N ARG A 157 3.02 -12.23 26.80
CA ARG A 157 4.24 -11.49 27.20
C ARG A 157 4.82 -10.62 26.09
N CYS A 158 4.33 -10.76 24.87
CA CYS A 158 4.76 -9.99 23.71
C CYS A 158 3.86 -8.74 23.57
N THR A 159 4.29 -7.59 24.11
CA THR A 159 3.44 -6.37 24.14
C THR A 159 3.78 -5.34 23.08
N ASP A 160 4.98 -5.41 22.50
CA ASP A 160 5.53 -4.36 21.63
C ASP A 160 5.67 -4.82 20.16
N GLN A 161 5.38 -6.09 19.89
CA GLN A 161 5.49 -6.73 18.59
C GLN A 161 4.12 -6.78 17.90
N GLN A 162 4.10 -6.70 16.58
CA GLN A 162 2.91 -7.03 15.81
C GLN A 162 2.75 -8.57 15.78
N ILE A 163 1.65 -9.07 16.31
CA ILE A 163 1.34 -10.49 16.46
C ILE A 163 0.15 -10.86 15.58
N ARG A 164 0.40 -11.77 14.65
CA ARG A 164 -0.62 -12.29 13.75
C ARG A 164 -0.71 -13.80 13.85
N VAL A 165 -1.92 -14.30 14.05
CA VAL A 165 -2.17 -15.72 14.28
C VAL A 165 -3.15 -16.26 13.25
N VAL A 166 -2.78 -17.34 12.59
CA VAL A 166 -3.69 -18.19 11.83
C VAL A 166 -3.91 -19.47 12.62
N VAL A 167 -5.16 -19.74 12.98
CA VAL A 167 -5.56 -20.99 13.63
C VAL A 167 -6.05 -21.99 12.58
N SER A 168 -5.42 -23.15 12.50
CA SER A 168 -5.78 -24.22 11.56
C SER A 168 -6.59 -25.35 12.22
N ASN A 169 -7.14 -26.23 11.40
CA ASN A 169 -8.03 -27.33 11.80
C ASN A 169 -9.31 -26.88 12.52
N VAL A 170 -9.86 -25.72 12.10
CA VAL A 170 -11.03 -25.12 12.74
C VAL A 170 -12.29 -25.32 11.90
N SER A 171 -13.37 -25.78 12.53
CA SER A 171 -14.72 -25.73 11.95
C SER A 171 -15.50 -24.56 12.56
N PRO A 172 -16.10 -23.65 11.75
CA PRO A 172 -16.90 -22.53 12.27
C PRO A 172 -18.11 -22.94 13.12
N GLU A 173 -18.49 -24.22 13.08
CA GLU A 173 -19.66 -24.78 13.76
C GLU A 173 -19.30 -25.62 15.01
N SER A 174 -18.02 -25.72 15.40
CA SER A 174 -17.58 -26.57 16.53
C SER A 174 -17.32 -25.78 17.81
N ASP A 175 -17.67 -26.34 18.98
CA ASP A 175 -17.40 -25.73 20.30
C ASP A 175 -15.89 -25.46 20.55
N GLU A 176 -14.99 -26.28 19.98
CA GLU A 176 -13.53 -26.08 20.02
C GLU A 176 -13.07 -24.75 19.38
N PHE A 177 -13.87 -24.18 18.48
CA PHE A 177 -13.62 -22.87 17.87
C PHE A 177 -13.81 -21.72 18.88
N GLU A 178 -14.90 -21.73 19.64
CA GLU A 178 -15.21 -20.68 20.62
C GLU A 178 -14.25 -20.72 21.82
N ASP A 179 -13.93 -21.92 22.33
CA ASP A 179 -12.99 -22.11 23.44
C ASP A 179 -11.53 -21.78 23.03
N GLY A 180 -11.11 -22.19 21.83
CA GLY A 180 -9.78 -21.88 21.32
C GLY A 180 -9.57 -20.37 21.12
N LEU A 181 -10.53 -19.68 20.51
CA LEU A 181 -10.41 -18.24 20.25
C LEU A 181 -10.48 -17.39 21.53
N SER A 182 -11.31 -17.78 22.50
CA SER A 182 -11.39 -17.07 23.78
C SER A 182 -10.14 -17.21 24.64
N SER A 183 -9.23 -18.14 24.30
CA SER A 183 -7.95 -18.32 24.98
C SER A 183 -6.82 -17.44 24.44
N LEU A 184 -7.00 -16.80 23.29
CA LEU A 184 -5.98 -15.90 22.73
C LEU A 184 -5.91 -14.59 23.53
N PRO A 185 -4.70 -14.11 23.88
CA PRO A 185 -4.55 -12.88 24.65
C PRO A 185 -4.86 -11.64 23.80
N ASP A 186 -5.29 -10.56 24.45
CA ASP A 186 -5.53 -9.24 23.83
C ASP A 186 -4.28 -8.64 23.15
N ALA A 187 -3.10 -9.20 23.43
CA ALA A 187 -1.84 -8.85 22.78
C ALA A 187 -1.78 -9.26 21.30
N VAL A 188 -2.66 -10.16 20.84
CA VAL A 188 -2.71 -10.58 19.43
C VAL A 188 -3.47 -9.53 18.60
N ASP A 189 -2.81 -8.95 17.61
CA ASP A 189 -3.39 -7.87 16.79
C ASP A 189 -4.45 -8.36 15.80
N GLU A 190 -4.22 -9.51 15.15
CA GLU A 190 -5.12 -10.04 14.13
C GLU A 190 -5.18 -11.57 14.19
N VAL A 191 -6.40 -12.10 14.20
CA VAL A 191 -6.66 -13.54 14.21
C VAL A 191 -7.44 -13.96 12.98
N ARG A 192 -6.88 -14.93 12.25
CA ARG A 192 -7.56 -15.60 11.14
C ARG A 192 -7.65 -17.10 11.36
N PHE A 193 -8.53 -17.76 10.63
CA PHE A 193 -8.68 -19.21 10.70
C PHE A 193 -8.82 -19.87 9.33
N VAL A 194 -8.36 -21.12 9.25
CA VAL A 194 -8.54 -22.03 8.11
C VAL A 194 -9.11 -23.36 8.58
N SER A 195 -9.95 -23.97 7.73
CA SER A 195 -10.50 -25.30 8.00
C SER A 195 -9.58 -26.43 7.57
N THR A 196 -8.48 -26.13 6.87
CA THR A 196 -7.47 -27.11 6.49
C THR A 196 -6.62 -27.50 7.70
N ARG A 197 -6.11 -28.73 7.67
CA ARG A 197 -5.12 -29.21 8.64
C ARG A 197 -3.75 -28.75 8.17
N GLU A 198 -3.20 -27.77 8.89
CA GLU A 198 -1.87 -27.22 8.64
C GLU A 198 -0.97 -27.50 9.84
N ASP A 199 0.30 -27.81 9.61
CA ASP A 199 1.31 -27.94 10.67
C ASP A 199 1.57 -26.61 11.38
N PHE A 200 2.25 -26.69 12.54
CA PHE A 200 2.68 -25.49 13.26
C PHE A 200 3.84 -24.82 12.53
N ALA A 201 3.76 -23.51 12.33
CA ALA A 201 4.81 -22.72 11.72
C ALA A 201 4.87 -21.32 12.35
N LEU A 202 6.07 -20.90 12.75
CA LEU A 202 6.33 -19.62 13.40
C LEU A 202 7.45 -18.90 12.65
N THR A 203 7.26 -17.63 12.32
CA THR A 203 8.36 -16.74 11.88
C THR A 203 8.44 -15.51 12.78
N THR A 204 9.66 -15.07 13.04
CA THR A 204 9.95 -13.85 13.81
C THR A 204 10.88 -12.95 13.01
N ASP A 205 10.50 -11.68 12.89
CA ASP A 205 11.23 -10.62 12.19
C ASP A 205 11.72 -10.98 10.76
N ARG A 206 11.06 -11.95 10.12
CA ARG A 206 11.44 -12.54 8.81
C ARG A 206 12.87 -13.10 8.75
N ARG A 207 13.49 -13.41 9.89
CA ARG A 207 14.90 -13.85 9.98
C ARG A 207 15.09 -15.22 10.58
N ARG A 208 14.15 -15.64 11.43
CA ARG A 208 14.16 -16.96 12.07
C ARG A 208 12.78 -17.57 11.95
N GLY A 209 12.74 -18.90 11.94
CA GLY A 209 11.48 -19.60 11.96
C GLY A 209 11.57 -20.98 12.58
N LEU A 210 10.41 -21.56 12.85
CA LEU A 210 10.27 -22.90 13.37
C LEU A 210 9.07 -23.56 12.69
N TYR A 211 9.26 -24.78 12.21
CA TYR A 211 8.20 -25.60 11.62
C TYR A 211 8.07 -26.90 12.41
N TRP A 212 6.89 -27.24 12.91
CA TRP A 212 6.69 -28.41 13.77
C TRP A 212 5.57 -29.31 13.23
N VAL A 213 5.99 -30.46 12.72
CA VAL A 213 5.16 -31.45 12.02
C VAL A 213 4.19 -32.12 13.00
N GLN A 214 2.96 -32.38 12.54
CA GLN A 214 1.95 -33.16 13.25
C GLN A 214 2.00 -34.66 12.88
N GLU A 215 1.69 -35.53 13.83
CA GLU A 215 1.57 -36.98 13.58
C GLU A 215 0.46 -37.28 12.56
N GLY A 216 0.74 -38.16 11.59
CA GLY A 216 -0.29 -38.68 10.66
C GLY A 216 -0.24 -38.14 9.23
N HIS A 217 0.78 -37.38 8.84
CA HIS A 217 1.10 -37.22 7.41
C HIS A 217 1.49 -38.60 6.84
N GLU A 218 0.78 -39.10 5.82
CA GLU A 218 0.86 -40.47 5.27
C GLU A 218 2.26 -40.92 4.75
N HIS A 219 3.33 -40.11 4.94
CA HIS A 219 4.64 -40.29 4.32
C HIS A 219 5.88 -40.19 5.25
N ALA A 220 5.78 -40.41 6.57
CA ALA A 220 6.97 -40.67 7.40
C ALA A 220 6.63 -41.35 8.74
N ASP A 221 7.48 -42.30 9.16
CA ASP A 221 7.63 -42.76 10.55
C ASP A 221 8.28 -41.64 11.42
N ASP A 222 7.80 -40.39 11.31
CA ASP A 222 8.36 -39.23 12.02
C ASP A 222 7.49 -38.88 13.23
N ASP A 223 8.01 -39.21 14.41
CA ASP A 223 7.52 -38.69 15.69
C ASP A 223 7.69 -37.15 15.72
N GLY A 224 6.63 -36.39 15.43
CA GLY A 224 6.47 -34.97 15.79
C GLY A 224 7.69 -34.06 15.69
N GLN A 225 8.46 -34.12 14.59
CA GLN A 225 9.73 -33.41 14.45
C GLN A 225 9.57 -31.89 14.28
N GLY A 226 10.48 -31.13 14.91
CA GLY A 226 10.59 -29.68 14.75
C GLY A 226 11.82 -29.29 13.94
N TYR A 227 11.68 -28.29 13.07
CA TYR A 227 12.73 -27.75 12.22
C TYR A 227 12.96 -26.29 12.59
N TYR A 228 14.11 -25.99 13.18
CA TYR A 228 14.49 -24.62 13.53
C TYR A 228 15.35 -24.00 12.45
N VAL A 229 14.84 -22.95 11.82
CA VAL A 229 15.41 -22.30 10.65
C VAL A 229 16.20 -21.06 11.09
N THR A 230 17.52 -21.13 10.99
CA THR A 230 18.44 -20.02 11.30
C THR A 230 18.97 -19.33 10.05
N ASN A 231 18.87 -19.98 8.88
CA ASN A 231 19.22 -19.37 7.60
C ASN A 231 18.16 -18.33 7.21
N PRO A 232 18.52 -17.04 7.05
CA PRO A 232 17.56 -15.98 6.74
C PRO A 232 16.81 -16.20 5.41
N SER A 233 17.45 -16.81 4.42
CA SER A 233 16.80 -17.08 3.13
C SER A 233 15.72 -18.15 3.25
N LEU A 234 15.93 -19.17 4.09
CA LEU A 234 14.93 -20.21 4.35
C LEU A 234 13.82 -19.68 5.27
N ALA A 235 14.17 -18.85 6.26
CA ALA A 235 13.19 -18.17 7.09
C ALA A 235 12.27 -17.28 6.24
N LEU A 236 12.81 -16.60 5.22
CA LEU A 236 12.03 -15.81 4.27
C LEU A 236 11.08 -16.69 3.42
N VAL A 237 11.48 -17.90 3.04
CA VAL A 237 10.59 -18.83 2.33
C VAL A 237 9.42 -19.26 3.21
N LEU A 238 9.71 -19.63 4.47
CA LEU A 238 8.67 -19.97 5.44
C LEU A 238 7.74 -18.78 5.72
N ASP A 239 8.33 -17.59 5.85
CA ASP A 239 7.59 -16.33 6.03
C ASP A 239 6.61 -16.09 4.87
N ARG A 240 7.07 -16.22 3.63
CA ARG A 240 6.21 -16.07 2.44
C ARG A 240 5.13 -17.14 2.37
N PHE A 241 5.43 -18.38 2.74
CA PHE A 241 4.38 -19.41 2.84
C PHE A 241 3.26 -18.97 3.79
N LEU A 242 3.61 -18.46 4.97
CA LEU A 242 2.62 -17.96 5.91
C LEU A 242 1.90 -16.70 5.41
N SER A 243 2.64 -15.67 5.00
CA SER A 243 2.07 -14.35 4.69
C SER A 243 1.45 -14.25 3.30
N GLU A 244 1.92 -15.03 2.33
CA GLU A 244 1.47 -14.93 0.93
C GLU A 244 0.57 -16.10 0.50
N SER A 245 0.65 -17.27 1.15
CA SER A 245 -0.20 -18.42 0.81
C SER A 245 -1.33 -18.63 1.82
N ILE A 246 -1.00 -18.75 3.12
CA ILE A 246 -2.00 -19.11 4.13
C ILE A 246 -2.82 -17.90 4.57
N TRP A 247 -2.17 -16.79 4.91
CA TRP A 247 -2.82 -15.58 5.42
C TRP A 247 -3.93 -15.03 4.50
N PRO A 248 -3.75 -14.90 3.17
CA PRO A 248 -4.80 -14.39 2.29
C PRO A 248 -5.98 -15.34 2.11
N LEU A 249 -5.78 -16.65 2.32
CA LEU A 249 -6.83 -17.66 2.22
C LEU A 249 -7.59 -17.86 3.55
N ALA A 250 -7.02 -17.38 4.66
CA ALA A 250 -7.61 -17.48 5.98
C ALA A 250 -8.72 -16.45 6.20
N LYS A 251 -9.77 -16.85 6.92
CA LYS A 251 -10.92 -15.99 7.23
C LYS A 251 -10.67 -15.19 8.51
N PRO A 252 -10.90 -13.87 8.53
CA PRO A 252 -10.79 -13.07 9.75
C PRO A 252 -11.91 -13.41 10.74
N LEU A 253 -11.63 -13.20 12.03
CA LEU A 253 -12.65 -13.32 13.07
C LEU A 253 -13.69 -12.19 12.92
N ALA A 254 -14.97 -12.51 13.06
CA ALA A 254 -16.06 -11.54 12.88
C ALA A 254 -15.98 -10.43 13.95
N GLY A 255 -15.79 -9.19 13.53
CA GLY A 255 -15.69 -8.02 14.42
C GLY A 255 -14.37 -7.24 14.30
N GLU A 256 -13.35 -7.81 13.67
CA GLU A 256 -12.08 -7.12 13.39
C GLU A 256 -12.24 -6.21 12.16
N THR A 257 -12.86 -5.05 12.36
CA THR A 257 -12.85 -3.96 11.37
C THR A 257 -12.56 -2.63 12.04
N GLU A 258 -11.71 -2.63 13.06
CA GLU A 258 -11.13 -1.38 13.53
C GLU A 258 -10.12 -0.87 12.50
N ARG A 259 -10.20 0.43 12.21
CA ARG A 259 -9.26 1.09 11.31
C ARG A 259 -7.88 1.08 11.99
N PRO A 260 -6.79 0.85 11.24
CA PRO A 260 -5.45 0.89 11.82
C PRO A 260 -5.17 2.28 12.41
N ALA A 261 -4.67 2.31 13.64
CA ALA A 261 -4.19 3.53 14.27
C ALA A 261 -2.83 3.91 13.65
N LEU A 262 -2.65 5.17 13.27
CA LEU A 262 -1.42 5.70 12.70
C LEU A 262 -0.73 6.67 13.68
N PRO A 263 0.61 6.79 13.69
CA PRO A 263 1.57 6.12 12.80
C PRO A 263 1.71 4.62 13.10
N LYS A 264 1.92 3.81 12.06
CA LYS A 264 2.12 2.36 12.17
C LYS A 264 3.29 1.91 11.32
N GLU A 265 4.11 1.03 11.88
CA GLU A 265 5.25 0.42 11.19
C GLU A 265 4.88 -0.95 10.63
N TYR A 266 5.49 -1.31 9.50
CA TYR A 266 5.28 -2.55 8.78
C TYR A 266 6.62 -3.11 8.30
N ILE A 267 6.78 -4.43 8.40
CA ILE A 267 7.91 -5.17 7.82
C ILE A 267 7.55 -5.78 6.47
N ARG A 268 6.26 -6.08 6.24
CA ARG A 268 5.78 -6.58 4.94
C ARG A 268 4.94 -5.50 4.27
N ILE A 269 5.24 -5.24 3.01
CA ILE A 269 4.51 -4.22 2.26
C ILE A 269 3.03 -4.57 2.10
N ARG A 270 2.69 -5.86 2.02
CA ARG A 270 1.30 -6.33 1.87
C ARG A 270 0.43 -5.96 3.07
N ASP A 271 1.02 -5.95 4.28
CA ASP A 271 0.31 -5.55 5.50
C ASP A 271 0.05 -4.04 5.49
N CYS A 272 1.06 -3.25 5.10
CA CYS A 272 0.92 -1.82 4.87
C CYS A 272 -0.16 -1.54 3.81
N LEU A 273 -0.18 -2.28 2.72
CA LEU A 273 -1.12 -2.10 1.61
C LEU A 273 -2.55 -2.50 1.97
N ALA A 274 -2.74 -3.55 2.79
CA ALA A 274 -4.04 -3.92 3.31
C ALA A 274 -4.61 -2.79 4.19
N ASP A 275 -3.78 -2.19 5.06
CA ASP A 275 -4.15 -1.04 5.87
C ASP A 275 -4.41 0.22 5.02
N VAL A 276 -3.53 0.54 4.07
CA VAL A 276 -3.72 1.63 3.10
C VAL A 276 -5.06 1.47 2.38
N SER A 277 -5.35 0.27 1.86
CA SER A 277 -6.59 0.04 1.11
C SER A 277 -7.84 0.31 1.96
N ARG A 278 -7.84 -0.12 3.23
CA ARG A 278 -8.93 0.17 4.18
C ARG A 278 -9.04 1.66 4.52
N LEU A 279 -7.90 2.35 4.64
CA LEU A 279 -7.85 3.76 4.98
C LEU A 279 -8.30 4.66 3.81
N THR A 280 -8.00 4.26 2.58
CA THR A 280 -8.34 5.00 1.35
C THR A 280 -9.82 4.92 0.98
N ASP A 281 -10.60 4.07 1.65
CA ASP A 281 -12.07 4.07 1.53
C ASP A 281 -12.69 5.38 2.05
N ALA A 282 -12.01 6.09 2.96
CA ALA A 282 -12.53 7.29 3.62
C ALA A 282 -11.66 8.53 3.46
N HIS A 283 -10.43 8.38 2.98
CA HIS A 283 -9.47 9.47 2.79
C HIS A 283 -8.80 9.34 1.42
N PRO A 284 -8.46 10.45 0.75
CA PRO A 284 -7.70 10.38 -0.49
C PRO A 284 -6.31 9.78 -0.23
N VAL A 285 -5.73 9.16 -1.27
CA VAL A 285 -4.44 8.45 -1.18
C VAL A 285 -3.31 9.38 -0.71
N ASP A 286 -3.36 10.66 -1.07
CA ASP A 286 -2.36 11.68 -0.69
C ASP A 286 -2.52 12.22 0.74
N ALA A 287 -3.51 11.74 1.50
CA ALA A 287 -3.62 11.97 2.94
C ALA A 287 -2.59 11.19 3.75
N PHE A 288 -1.85 10.25 3.12
CA PHE A 288 -0.89 9.39 3.78
C PHE A 288 0.54 9.73 3.37
N GLU A 289 1.43 9.67 4.35
CA GLU A 289 2.86 9.79 4.15
C GLU A 289 3.53 8.44 4.45
N VAL A 290 4.46 8.06 3.59
CA VAL A 290 5.22 6.83 3.68
C VAL A 290 6.67 7.18 3.92
N TRP A 291 7.20 6.72 5.03
CA TRP A 291 8.64 6.62 5.26
C TRP A 291 9.08 5.17 5.04
N PHE A 292 10.23 4.94 4.42
CA PHE A 292 10.75 3.58 4.25
C PHE A 292 12.28 3.51 4.31
N GLU A 293 12.77 2.37 4.80
CA GLU A 293 14.17 1.94 4.75
C GLU A 293 14.29 0.70 3.87
N GLY A 294 15.23 0.70 2.93
CA GLY A 294 15.37 -0.39 1.98
C GLY A 294 16.62 -0.27 1.13
N TYR A 295 16.53 -0.85 -0.08
CA TYR A 295 17.61 -0.83 -1.05
C TYR A 295 17.08 -0.39 -2.41
N ASP A 296 17.90 0.34 -3.14
CA ASP A 296 17.72 0.62 -4.56
C ASP A 296 17.89 -0.69 -5.36
N THR A 297 16.91 -1.05 -6.19
CA THR A 297 16.87 -2.37 -6.84
C THR A 297 17.86 -2.50 -8.00
N GLU A 298 18.31 -1.37 -8.57
CA GLU A 298 19.29 -1.36 -9.65
C GLU A 298 20.72 -1.39 -9.09
N THR A 299 21.00 -0.55 -8.09
CA THR A 299 22.35 -0.35 -7.55
C THR A 299 22.65 -1.24 -6.33
N GLY A 300 21.62 -1.66 -5.59
CA GLY A 300 21.75 -2.38 -4.33
C GLY A 300 22.15 -1.51 -3.14
N GLU A 301 22.23 -0.19 -3.29
CA GLU A 301 22.58 0.73 -2.21
C GLU A 301 21.46 0.89 -1.18
N LYS A 302 21.82 1.04 0.10
CA LYS A 302 20.87 1.31 1.17
C LYS A 302 20.30 2.71 1.06
N VAL A 303 18.98 2.83 1.19
CA VAL A 303 18.28 4.12 1.11
C VAL A 303 17.28 4.29 2.26
N THR A 304 17.04 5.55 2.61
CA THR A 304 15.96 5.97 3.48
C THR A 304 15.26 7.15 2.82
N LYS A 305 13.95 7.04 2.59
CA LYS A 305 13.16 8.06 1.89
C LYS A 305 11.81 8.26 2.58
N GLN A 306 11.23 9.42 2.37
CA GLN A 306 9.92 9.81 2.91
C GLN A 306 9.15 10.56 1.83
N GLY A 307 7.85 10.34 1.71
CA GLY A 307 7.05 11.04 0.72
C GLY A 307 5.55 10.81 0.84
N THR A 308 4.80 11.55 0.04
CA THR A 308 3.34 11.44 -0.01
C THR A 308 2.95 10.23 -0.85
N LEU A 309 2.03 9.40 -0.37
CA LEU A 309 1.51 8.29 -1.14
C LEU A 309 0.66 8.83 -2.31
N THR A 310 0.92 8.40 -3.55
CA THR A 310 0.17 8.84 -4.74
C THR A 310 -0.68 7.76 -5.36
N SER A 311 -0.19 6.53 -5.35
CA SER A 311 -0.93 5.35 -5.75
C SER A 311 -0.37 4.12 -5.06
N TYR A 312 -1.13 3.03 -5.12
CA TYR A 312 -0.66 1.74 -4.66
C TYR A 312 -1.26 0.63 -5.54
N TYR A 313 -0.55 -0.47 -5.65
CA TYR A 313 -1.01 -1.68 -6.31
C TYR A 313 -1.00 -2.82 -5.29
N TYR A 314 -2.18 -3.37 -5.02
CA TYR A 314 -2.37 -4.48 -4.10
C TYR A 314 -3.53 -5.34 -4.56
N THR A 315 -3.30 -6.65 -4.61
CA THR A 315 -4.37 -7.65 -4.67
C THR A 315 -3.98 -8.81 -3.76
N GLU A 316 -4.98 -9.45 -3.14
CA GLU A 316 -4.74 -10.62 -2.28
C GLU A 316 -4.16 -11.81 -3.06
N TYR A 317 -4.37 -11.87 -4.38
CA TYR A 317 -4.04 -13.01 -5.24
C TYR A 317 -2.91 -12.74 -6.25
N ASP A 318 -2.33 -11.54 -6.25
CA ASP A 318 -1.16 -11.21 -7.09
C ASP A 318 0.09 -11.12 -6.21
N ILE A 319 1.20 -11.62 -6.74
CA ILE A 319 2.55 -11.49 -6.17
C ILE A 319 3.07 -10.04 -6.25
N ARG A 320 2.47 -9.21 -7.10
CA ARG A 320 2.84 -7.79 -7.24
C ARG A 320 2.19 -6.98 -6.14
N ALA A 321 3.02 -6.30 -5.36
CA ALA A 321 2.61 -5.40 -4.31
C ALA A 321 3.56 -4.20 -4.32
N SER A 322 3.03 -2.99 -4.53
CA SER A 322 3.86 -1.79 -4.57
C SER A 322 3.14 -0.53 -4.09
N LEU A 323 3.87 0.34 -3.42
CA LEU A 323 3.48 1.72 -3.14
C LEU A 323 4.12 2.63 -4.20
N THR A 324 3.44 3.69 -4.59
CA THR A 324 4.03 4.79 -5.37
C THR A 324 4.09 6.02 -4.48
N VAL A 325 5.28 6.52 -4.23
CA VAL A 325 5.55 7.56 -3.23
C VAL A 325 6.18 8.77 -3.90
N ASP A 326 5.58 9.94 -3.74
CA ASP A 326 6.11 11.24 -4.12
C ASP A 326 7.10 11.72 -3.05
N VAL A 327 8.38 11.41 -3.22
CA VAL A 327 9.43 11.60 -2.19
C VAL A 327 9.65 13.08 -1.89
N GLN A 328 9.41 13.53 -0.66
CA GLN A 328 9.64 14.91 -0.25
C GLN A 328 11.14 15.23 -0.28
N THR A 329 11.51 16.29 -0.98
CA THR A 329 12.80 16.96 -0.83
C THR A 329 12.58 18.26 -0.06
N ALA A 330 13.62 18.79 0.61
CA ALA A 330 13.50 19.87 1.60
C ALA A 330 13.03 21.25 1.06
N THR A 331 12.59 21.32 -0.19
CA THR A 331 12.05 22.51 -0.88
C THR A 331 10.83 22.11 -1.71
N GLU A 332 9.89 23.03 -1.97
CA GLU A 332 8.78 22.84 -2.92
C GLU A 332 9.34 22.66 -4.34
N SER A 333 9.76 21.44 -4.64
CA SER A 333 10.52 21.06 -5.81
C SER A 333 9.65 20.18 -6.73
N ILE A 334 9.79 20.33 -8.05
CA ILE A 334 9.17 19.42 -9.04
C ILE A 334 9.83 18.02 -8.98
N ASP A 335 10.85 17.92 -8.15
CA ASP A 335 11.74 16.80 -7.96
C ASP A 335 11.33 15.85 -6.84
N SER A 336 10.04 15.72 -6.58
CA SER A 336 9.57 14.50 -5.94
C SER A 336 9.39 13.45 -7.05
N PRO A 337 10.36 12.55 -7.28
CA PRO A 337 10.08 11.43 -8.14
C PRO A 337 8.98 10.61 -7.48
N ALA A 338 7.91 10.31 -8.22
CA ALA A 338 7.03 9.21 -7.89
C ALA A 338 7.89 7.96 -8.04
N VAL A 339 8.25 7.35 -6.92
CA VAL A 339 9.06 6.14 -6.88
C VAL A 339 8.17 4.97 -6.49
N THR A 340 8.40 3.83 -7.11
CA THR A 340 7.75 2.57 -6.80
C THR A 340 8.55 1.84 -5.73
N VAL A 341 7.86 1.43 -4.67
CA VAL A 341 8.43 0.73 -3.52
C VAL A 341 7.73 -0.62 -3.42
N GLY A 342 8.49 -1.72 -3.46
CA GLY A 342 7.98 -3.09 -3.32
C GLY A 342 8.57 -3.81 -2.10
N ASP A 343 8.19 -5.08 -1.91
CA ASP A 343 8.77 -5.92 -0.84
C ASP A 343 10.21 -6.36 -1.20
N ALA A 344 10.95 -6.80 -0.18
CA ALA A 344 12.25 -7.44 -0.33
C ALA A 344 12.21 -8.59 -1.36
N GLY A 345 13.05 -8.49 -2.39
CA GLY A 345 13.17 -9.48 -3.48
C GLY A 345 12.36 -9.15 -4.74
N THR A 346 11.60 -8.05 -4.76
CA THR A 346 10.89 -7.56 -5.96
C THR A 346 11.88 -6.93 -6.94
N ARG A 347 11.73 -7.19 -8.25
CA ARG A 347 12.66 -6.71 -9.30
C ARG A 347 12.09 -5.68 -10.28
N ASN A 348 10.83 -5.30 -10.14
CA ASN A 348 10.12 -4.36 -11.04
C ASN A 348 9.61 -3.13 -10.28
N VAL A 349 10.43 -2.62 -9.35
CA VAL A 349 10.17 -1.45 -8.52
C VAL A 349 11.47 -0.70 -8.34
N ASP A 350 11.44 0.60 -8.10
CA ASP A 350 12.65 1.41 -7.89
C ASP A 350 13.36 1.03 -6.57
N TYR A 351 12.58 0.76 -5.52
CA TYR A 351 13.10 0.41 -4.20
C TYR A 351 12.44 -0.85 -3.63
N ALA A 352 13.24 -1.69 -2.96
CA ALA A 352 12.75 -2.79 -2.14
C ALA A 352 12.81 -2.37 -0.66
N ALA A 353 11.66 -2.15 -0.04
CA ALA A 353 11.57 -1.78 1.36
C ALA A 353 11.73 -2.99 2.27
N THR A 354 12.48 -2.78 3.36
CA THR A 354 12.60 -3.73 4.47
C THR A 354 11.89 -3.24 5.73
N ARG A 355 11.56 -1.95 5.76
CA ARG A 355 10.75 -1.32 6.78
C ARG A 355 9.96 -0.18 6.16
N ILE A 356 8.70 -0.07 6.54
CA ILE A 356 7.78 0.96 6.07
C ILE A 356 7.09 1.54 7.31
N GLU A 357 6.97 2.84 7.39
CA GLU A 357 6.13 3.51 8.38
C GLU A 357 5.07 4.32 7.62
N LEU A 358 3.81 4.00 7.88
CA LEU A 358 2.68 4.76 7.38
C LEU A 358 2.27 5.77 8.43
N ARG A 359 2.21 7.03 8.03
CA ARG A 359 1.65 8.10 8.84
C ARG A 359 0.40 8.62 8.16
N GLN A 360 -0.63 8.86 8.93
CA GLN A 360 -1.65 9.80 8.47
C GLN A 360 -0.97 11.15 8.52
N ASN A 361 -0.99 11.90 7.42
CA ASN A 361 -0.71 13.31 7.53
C ASN A 361 -1.76 13.87 8.48
N GLY A 362 -1.40 14.03 9.77
CA GLY A 362 -2.00 15.06 10.58
C GLY A 362 -1.84 16.30 9.72
N THR A 363 -2.94 16.93 9.36
CA THR A 363 -2.98 18.04 8.43
C THR A 363 -2.17 19.24 8.95
N THR A 364 -0.85 19.14 8.92
CA THR A 364 0.08 20.23 8.66
C THR A 364 0.29 20.30 7.15
N HIS A 365 -0.81 20.22 6.40
CA HIS A 365 -0.91 21.08 5.24
C HIS A 365 -0.62 22.48 5.77
N THR A 366 0.15 23.29 5.08
CA THR A 366 0.10 24.73 5.35
C THR A 366 -1.28 25.19 4.88
N THR A 367 -2.31 24.92 5.67
CA THR A 367 -3.70 25.40 5.54
C THR A 367 -3.77 26.92 5.69
N ARG A 368 -2.63 27.59 5.87
CA ARG A 368 -2.53 29.04 5.97
C ARG A 368 -2.52 29.65 4.57
N LEU A 369 -3.27 30.73 4.42
CA LEU A 369 -3.18 31.62 3.29
C LEU A 369 -1.87 32.41 3.39
N ASP A 370 -0.96 32.24 2.43
CA ASP A 370 0.28 33.02 2.38
C ASP A 370 0.02 34.48 1.95
N ASP A 371 1.00 35.35 2.19
CA ASP A 371 0.89 36.79 1.92
C ASP A 371 0.77 37.07 0.42
N GLU A 372 1.40 36.24 -0.41
CA GLU A 372 1.35 36.34 -1.86
C GLU A 372 -0.06 36.09 -2.40
N THR A 373 -0.68 34.95 -2.03
CA THR A 373 -2.05 34.61 -2.39
C THR A 373 -3.04 35.63 -1.83
N ARG A 374 -2.81 36.15 -0.61
CA ARG A 374 -3.66 37.21 -0.03
C ARG A 374 -3.64 38.49 -0.87
N ARG A 375 -2.45 38.91 -1.34
CA ARG A 375 -2.32 40.06 -2.24
C ARG A 375 -3.06 39.84 -3.55
N TYR A 376 -2.94 38.66 -4.15
CA TYR A 376 -3.66 38.32 -5.39
C TYR A 376 -5.16 38.23 -5.19
N LEU A 377 -5.62 37.74 -4.04
CA LEU A 377 -7.03 37.69 -3.69
C LEU A 377 -7.64 39.10 -3.59
N ASP A 378 -6.95 40.03 -2.93
CA ASP A 378 -7.42 41.42 -2.81
C ASP A 378 -7.41 42.14 -4.17
N ALA A 379 -6.41 41.89 -5.01
CA ALA A 379 -6.39 42.37 -6.39
C ALA A 379 -7.53 41.76 -7.22
N CYS A 380 -7.79 40.45 -7.09
CA CYS A 380 -8.89 39.76 -7.77
C CYS A 380 -10.24 40.38 -7.42
N ARG A 381 -10.51 40.65 -6.14
CA ARG A 381 -11.74 41.35 -5.70
C ARG A 381 -11.94 42.71 -6.36
N THR A 382 -10.85 43.38 -6.74
CA THR A 382 -10.88 44.71 -7.37
C THR A 382 -10.97 44.62 -8.90
N GLU A 383 -10.32 43.63 -9.50
CA GLU A 383 -10.26 43.43 -10.95
C GLU A 383 -11.47 42.70 -11.53
N LEU A 384 -12.22 41.94 -10.72
CA LEU A 384 -13.42 41.25 -11.18
C LEU A 384 -14.43 42.25 -11.79
N PRO A 385 -14.91 42.03 -13.03
CA PRO A 385 -15.84 42.93 -13.70
C PRO A 385 -17.16 42.96 -12.96
N ASP A 386 -17.95 44.05 -12.96
CA ASP A 386 -19.25 44.12 -12.26
C ASP A 386 -20.28 43.08 -12.77
N ARG A 387 -20.15 42.68 -14.04
CA ARG A 387 -20.92 41.63 -14.71
C ARG A 387 -20.02 40.89 -15.69
N PHE A 388 -20.19 39.57 -15.79
CA PHE A 388 -19.60 38.77 -16.85
C PHE A 388 -20.54 38.73 -18.06
N GLY A 389 -20.05 38.23 -19.20
CA GLY A 389 -20.89 37.95 -20.39
C GLY A 389 -20.87 38.99 -21.50
N ASP A 390 -20.07 40.06 -21.40
CA ASP A 390 -20.04 41.14 -22.40
C ASP A 390 -19.12 40.86 -23.61
N GLY A 391 -18.61 39.62 -23.76
CA GLY A 391 -17.64 39.24 -24.80
C GLY A 391 -18.00 37.96 -25.54
N SER A 392 -17.20 37.64 -26.55
CA SER A 392 -17.28 36.37 -27.30
C SER A 392 -16.03 35.52 -27.12
N VAL A 393 -16.19 34.20 -27.13
CA VAL A 393 -15.10 33.22 -26.98
C VAL A 393 -15.23 32.08 -27.97
N VAL A 394 -14.10 31.50 -28.35
CA VAL A 394 -14.04 30.31 -29.22
C VAL A 394 -13.40 29.17 -28.46
N LEU A 395 -14.02 27.99 -28.52
CA LEU A 395 -13.56 26.79 -27.86
C LEU A 395 -13.34 25.69 -28.90
N CYS A 396 -12.12 25.18 -28.96
CA CYS A 396 -11.61 24.24 -29.96
C CYS A 396 -10.78 23.15 -29.25
N PHE A 397 -10.62 21.92 -29.74
CA PHE A 397 -11.43 21.15 -30.70
C PHE A 397 -12.01 19.88 -30.05
N ASP A 398 -11.66 19.61 -28.79
CA ASP A 398 -12.01 18.41 -28.04
C ASP A 398 -13.47 18.43 -27.58
N ALA A 399 -14.30 17.71 -28.31
CA ALA A 399 -15.71 17.51 -28.04
C ALA A 399 -16.06 16.03 -28.26
N PHE A 400 -16.72 15.42 -27.28
CA PHE A 400 -17.22 14.05 -27.34
C PHE A 400 -18.49 13.92 -26.49
N VAL A 401 -19.06 12.72 -26.44
CA VAL A 401 -20.27 12.44 -25.66
C VAL A 401 -19.96 11.47 -24.52
N ASP A 402 -20.30 11.86 -23.29
CA ASP A 402 -20.21 11.01 -22.12
C ASP A 402 -21.51 10.25 -21.90
N ARG A 403 -21.43 8.92 -21.87
CA ARG A 403 -22.55 8.03 -21.58
C ARG A 403 -22.39 7.50 -20.17
N MET A 404 -23.21 7.99 -19.26
CA MET A 404 -23.19 7.53 -17.87
C MET A 404 -23.91 6.18 -17.79
N ARG A 405 -23.20 5.18 -17.27
CA ARG A 405 -23.64 3.79 -17.19
C ARG A 405 -23.53 3.27 -15.76
N GLU A 406 -24.48 2.41 -15.43
CA GLU A 406 -24.46 1.59 -14.23
C GLU A 406 -24.39 0.14 -14.67
N PHE A 407 -23.38 -0.60 -14.20
CA PHE A 407 -23.37 -2.05 -14.38
C PHE A 407 -24.44 -2.68 -13.50
N ILE A 408 -25.14 -3.67 -14.03
CA ILE A 408 -26.26 -4.32 -13.36
C ILE A 408 -26.13 -5.84 -13.40
N HIS A 409 -26.61 -6.48 -12.34
CA HIS A 409 -26.85 -7.91 -12.28
C HIS A 409 -28.35 -8.18 -12.45
N ARG A 410 -28.70 -9.20 -13.24
CA ARG A 410 -30.10 -9.56 -13.49
C ARG A 410 -30.47 -10.78 -12.67
N GLU A 411 -31.50 -10.64 -11.84
CA GLU A 411 -31.99 -11.72 -10.98
C GLU A 411 -32.97 -12.67 -11.70
N GLU A 412 -33.14 -13.87 -11.14
CA GLU A 412 -34.19 -14.80 -11.55
C GLU A 412 -35.57 -14.20 -11.26
N GLY A 413 -36.25 -13.76 -12.32
CA GLY A 413 -37.52 -13.03 -12.23
C GLY A 413 -37.57 -11.79 -13.12
N GLY A 414 -36.39 -11.31 -13.56
CA GLY A 414 -36.27 -10.20 -14.51
C GLY A 414 -36.00 -8.84 -13.88
N ASP A 415 -35.98 -8.75 -12.55
CA ASP A 415 -35.49 -7.60 -11.81
C ASP A 415 -33.96 -7.48 -11.93
N TYR A 416 -33.44 -6.29 -11.63
CA TYR A 416 -32.01 -6.01 -11.72
C TYR A 416 -31.52 -5.21 -10.52
N GLU A 417 -30.28 -5.45 -10.14
CA GLU A 417 -29.57 -4.72 -9.08
C GLU A 417 -28.32 -4.06 -9.65
N GLN A 418 -28.00 -2.85 -9.19
CA GLN A 418 -26.77 -2.16 -9.56
C GLN A 418 -25.56 -2.81 -8.90
N ILE A 419 -24.52 -3.07 -9.68
CA ILE A 419 -23.21 -3.45 -9.17
C ILE A 419 -22.53 -2.16 -8.65
N ARG A 420 -22.60 -1.94 -7.34
CA ARG A 420 -22.12 -0.70 -6.72
C ARG A 420 -20.65 -0.70 -6.37
N LYS A 421 -19.99 -1.85 -6.22
CA LYS A 421 -18.56 -1.93 -5.86
C LYS A 421 -17.75 -2.55 -7.00
N PHE A 422 -16.57 -2.01 -7.26
CA PHE A 422 -15.69 -2.53 -8.31
C PHE A 422 -15.28 -3.98 -8.06
N ASP A 423 -15.09 -4.36 -6.79
CA ASP A 423 -14.77 -5.74 -6.42
C ASP A 423 -15.87 -6.74 -6.79
N SER A 424 -17.14 -6.36 -6.67
CA SER A 424 -18.26 -7.21 -7.10
C SER A 424 -18.24 -7.42 -8.62
N PHE A 425 -17.83 -6.40 -9.39
CA PHE A 425 -17.62 -6.55 -10.82
C PHE A 425 -16.42 -7.47 -11.13
N ARG A 426 -15.29 -7.30 -10.43
CA ARG A 426 -14.11 -8.17 -10.56
C ARG A 426 -14.44 -9.63 -10.27
N GLU A 427 -15.17 -9.90 -9.19
CA GLU A 427 -15.59 -11.26 -8.83
C GLU A 427 -16.47 -11.90 -9.92
N SER A 428 -17.32 -11.11 -10.59
CA SER A 428 -18.13 -11.60 -11.71
C SER A 428 -17.28 -12.09 -12.90
N LEU A 429 -16.13 -11.45 -13.17
CA LEU A 429 -15.18 -11.86 -14.21
C LEU A 429 -14.39 -13.12 -13.80
N VAL A 430 -14.01 -13.25 -12.53
CA VAL A 430 -13.32 -14.45 -12.02
C VAL A 430 -14.25 -15.68 -12.07
N ARG A 431 -15.53 -15.52 -11.67
CA ARG A 431 -16.52 -16.61 -11.79
C ARG A 431 -16.74 -17.03 -13.25
N TYR A 432 -16.58 -16.11 -14.19
CA TYR A 432 -16.60 -16.43 -15.61
C TYR A 432 -15.44 -17.34 -16.02
N GLU A 433 -14.21 -17.11 -15.56
CA GLU A 433 -13.07 -18.00 -15.91
C GLU A 433 -13.31 -19.47 -15.52
N ALA A 434 -14.14 -19.70 -14.51
CA ALA A 434 -14.56 -21.03 -14.06
C ALA A 434 -15.76 -21.61 -14.84
N SER A 435 -16.20 -20.97 -15.93
CA SER A 435 -17.39 -21.34 -16.71
C SER A 435 -17.10 -21.39 -18.22
N ASP A 436 -17.75 -22.32 -18.92
CA ASP A 436 -17.72 -22.40 -20.40
C ASP A 436 -18.63 -21.34 -21.09
N ALA A 437 -19.44 -20.59 -20.33
CA ALA A 437 -20.33 -19.57 -20.88
C ALA A 437 -19.60 -18.22 -20.99
N PRO A 438 -19.69 -17.46 -22.11
CA PRO A 438 -19.00 -16.17 -22.26
C PRO A 438 -19.40 -15.17 -21.17
N PRO A 439 -18.48 -14.26 -20.75
CA PRO A 439 -18.78 -13.31 -19.71
C PRO A 439 -19.83 -12.35 -20.24
N ARG A 440 -20.86 -12.10 -19.44
CA ARG A 440 -21.91 -11.15 -19.79
C ARG A 440 -22.02 -10.10 -18.72
N VAL A 441 -21.78 -8.85 -19.13
CA VAL A 441 -21.99 -7.66 -18.32
C VAL A 441 -23.18 -6.93 -18.93
N GLU A 442 -24.23 -6.74 -18.16
CA GLU A 442 -25.36 -5.89 -18.54
C GLU A 442 -25.20 -4.52 -17.90
N TRP A 443 -25.66 -3.48 -18.56
CA TRP A 443 -25.61 -2.12 -18.05
C TRP A 443 -26.91 -1.38 -18.35
N ARG A 444 -27.19 -0.38 -17.52
CA ARG A 444 -28.21 0.63 -17.75
C ARG A 444 -27.53 1.95 -18.02
N GLN A 445 -27.89 2.61 -19.13
CA GLN A 445 -27.49 4.00 -19.36
C GLN A 445 -28.44 4.92 -18.60
N THR A 446 -27.90 5.78 -17.73
CA THR A 446 -28.69 6.68 -16.87
C THR A 446 -28.87 8.05 -17.49
N ARG A 447 -27.80 8.60 -18.06
CA ARG A 447 -27.79 9.89 -18.76
C ARG A 447 -26.70 9.93 -19.82
N THR A 448 -26.82 10.89 -20.72
CA THR A 448 -25.81 11.22 -21.72
C THR A 448 -25.55 12.71 -21.66
N GLU A 449 -24.29 13.13 -21.67
CA GLU A 449 -23.89 14.53 -21.50
C GLU A 449 -22.82 14.89 -22.54
N PRO A 450 -22.76 16.16 -23.00
CA PRO A 450 -21.63 16.63 -23.78
C PRO A 450 -20.37 16.67 -22.90
N GLY A 451 -19.26 16.18 -23.44
CA GLY A 451 -17.97 16.06 -22.77
C GLY A 451 -16.83 16.67 -23.59
N GLY A 452 -15.66 16.73 -22.96
CA GLY A 452 -14.45 17.34 -23.53
C GLY A 452 -14.30 18.81 -23.17
N LEU A 453 -13.12 19.36 -23.47
CA LEU A 453 -12.78 20.75 -23.17
C LEU A 453 -13.84 21.73 -23.67
N VAL A 454 -14.34 21.52 -24.88
CA VAL A 454 -15.34 22.38 -25.54
C VAL A 454 -16.63 22.43 -24.73
N ALA A 455 -17.10 21.29 -24.23
CA ALA A 455 -18.33 21.21 -23.45
C ALA A 455 -18.17 21.80 -22.03
N HIS A 456 -17.05 21.51 -21.36
CA HIS A 456 -16.81 21.98 -19.99
C HIS A 456 -16.58 23.48 -19.92
N ALA A 457 -15.65 24.01 -20.74
CA ALA A 457 -15.44 25.45 -20.82
C ALA A 457 -16.67 26.16 -21.39
N GLY A 458 -17.34 25.55 -22.37
CA GLY A 458 -18.58 26.08 -22.96
C GLY A 458 -19.65 26.25 -21.91
N GLY A 459 -19.83 25.27 -21.02
CA GLY A 459 -20.82 25.34 -19.95
C GLY A 459 -20.58 26.48 -18.96
N VAL A 460 -19.34 26.85 -18.69
CA VAL A 460 -18.99 28.00 -17.82
C VAL A 460 -19.28 29.32 -18.51
N PHE A 461 -18.84 29.49 -19.75
CA PHE A 461 -19.08 30.72 -20.51
C PHE A 461 -20.56 30.93 -20.84
N ASP A 462 -21.29 29.86 -21.15
CA ASP A 462 -22.74 29.89 -21.39
C ASP A 462 -23.51 30.31 -20.13
N GLU A 463 -23.19 29.74 -18.96
CA GLU A 463 -23.80 30.13 -17.68
C GLU A 463 -23.56 31.60 -17.33
N LEU A 464 -22.41 32.14 -17.74
CA LEU A 464 -22.05 33.55 -17.53
C LEU A 464 -22.57 34.48 -18.63
N GLY A 465 -23.24 33.96 -19.65
CA GLY A 465 -23.91 34.74 -20.69
C GLY A 465 -23.01 35.25 -21.82
N TYR A 466 -21.86 34.63 -22.08
CA TYR A 466 -21.01 34.97 -23.22
C TYR A 466 -21.60 34.45 -24.54
N ASP A 467 -21.17 35.07 -25.65
CA ASP A 467 -21.36 34.51 -26.99
C ASP A 467 -20.26 33.46 -27.27
N VAL A 468 -20.64 32.19 -27.28
CA VAL A 468 -19.72 31.05 -27.37
C VAL A 468 -19.80 30.44 -28.75
N THR A 469 -18.66 30.32 -29.41
CA THR A 469 -18.50 29.48 -30.59
C THR A 469 -17.79 28.18 -30.21
N LEU A 470 -18.56 27.08 -30.23
CA LEU A 470 -18.07 25.73 -29.99
C LEU A 470 -17.65 25.10 -31.31
N VAL A 471 -16.38 24.73 -31.43
CA VAL A 471 -15.83 24.10 -32.63
C VAL A 471 -15.28 22.73 -32.25
N GLY A 472 -15.74 21.67 -32.88
CA GLY A 472 -15.30 20.32 -32.54
C GLY A 472 -16.14 19.24 -33.19
N ARG A 473 -15.83 17.98 -32.89
CA ARG A 473 -16.59 16.84 -33.39
C ARG A 473 -17.83 16.59 -32.55
N MET A 474 -18.89 17.34 -32.85
CA MET A 474 -20.16 17.29 -32.12
C MET A 474 -21.23 16.44 -32.82
N GLY A 475 -20.88 15.73 -33.90
CA GLY A 475 -21.77 14.90 -34.71
C GLY A 475 -22.09 15.50 -36.08
N ASP A 476 -22.51 14.67 -37.04
CA ASP A 476 -22.99 15.09 -38.35
C ASP A 476 -24.37 14.47 -38.68
N PRO A 477 -25.51 15.14 -38.37
CA PRO A 477 -25.65 16.47 -37.80
C PRO A 477 -25.28 16.54 -36.30
N VAL A 478 -25.18 17.77 -35.76
CA VAL A 478 -24.88 18.00 -34.34
C VAL A 478 -25.81 17.19 -33.45
N ARG A 479 -25.21 16.53 -32.46
CA ARG A 479 -25.89 15.65 -31.52
C ARG A 479 -26.84 16.41 -30.60
N PRO A 480 -28.01 15.84 -30.26
CA PRO A 480 -28.99 16.46 -29.35
C PRO A 480 -28.38 16.94 -28.04
N GLU A 481 -27.45 16.16 -27.48
CA GLU A 481 -26.76 16.45 -26.23
C GLU A 481 -26.04 17.81 -26.24
N PHE A 482 -25.50 18.23 -27.38
CA PHE A 482 -24.91 19.56 -27.56
C PHE A 482 -25.97 20.61 -27.87
N THR A 483 -26.90 20.33 -28.79
CA THR A 483 -27.93 21.32 -29.18
C THR A 483 -28.90 21.67 -28.06
N GLU A 484 -29.16 20.75 -27.14
CA GLU A 484 -30.01 20.99 -25.97
C GLU A 484 -29.25 21.81 -24.91
N ARG A 485 -27.95 21.56 -24.72
CA ARG A 485 -27.13 22.26 -23.71
C ARG A 485 -26.73 23.67 -24.15
N PHE A 486 -26.48 23.87 -25.43
CA PHE A 486 -25.92 25.09 -26.03
C PHE A 486 -26.86 25.68 -27.09
N ALA A 487 -28.16 25.65 -26.82
CA ALA A 487 -29.21 26.00 -27.79
C ALA A 487 -29.07 27.43 -28.35
N ASP A 488 -28.54 28.36 -27.54
CA ASP A 488 -28.38 29.77 -27.89
C ASP A 488 -26.97 30.11 -28.41
N GLN A 489 -26.10 29.10 -28.57
CA GLN A 489 -24.69 29.28 -28.92
C GLN A 489 -24.37 28.83 -30.35
N THR A 490 -23.25 29.29 -30.88
CA THR A 490 -22.79 28.91 -32.23
C THR A 490 -22.05 27.58 -32.18
N MET A 491 -22.50 26.58 -32.95
CA MET A 491 -21.88 25.25 -33.02
C MET A 491 -21.34 24.98 -34.43
N VAL A 492 -20.01 24.83 -34.55
CA VAL A 492 -19.30 24.49 -35.78
C VAL A 492 -18.83 23.04 -35.69
N THR A 493 -19.62 22.11 -36.24
CA THR A 493 -19.28 20.68 -36.20
C THR A 493 -18.26 20.27 -37.26
N LEU A 494 -17.23 19.54 -36.81
CA LEU A 494 -16.15 19.00 -37.64
C LEU A 494 -16.36 17.53 -38.02
N GLY A 495 -17.54 16.96 -37.74
CA GLY A 495 -17.90 15.60 -38.15
C GLY A 495 -18.46 14.74 -37.02
N GLU A 496 -18.42 13.43 -37.20
CA GLU A 496 -18.90 12.43 -36.24
C GLU A 496 -18.19 12.54 -34.89
N THR A 497 -18.95 12.39 -33.81
CA THR A 497 -18.44 12.46 -32.44
C THR A 497 -18.11 11.06 -31.90
N SER A 498 -17.14 10.96 -30.99
CA SER A 498 -16.87 9.74 -30.24
C SER A 498 -17.65 9.72 -28.93
N SER A 499 -17.57 8.61 -28.20
CA SER A 499 -18.18 8.51 -26.88
C SER A 499 -17.29 7.83 -25.86
N THR A 500 -17.40 8.29 -24.62
CA THR A 500 -16.82 7.61 -23.46
C THR A 500 -17.94 7.11 -22.56
N ASP A 501 -17.93 5.81 -22.29
CA ASP A 501 -18.81 5.21 -21.32
C ASP A 501 -18.20 5.32 -19.93
N TYR A 502 -18.89 6.06 -19.07
CA TYR A 502 -18.53 6.28 -17.68
C TYR A 502 -19.30 5.33 -16.78
N VAL A 503 -18.61 4.38 -16.17
CA VAL A 503 -19.19 3.44 -15.21
C VAL A 503 -18.75 3.80 -13.80
N TRP A 504 -19.73 4.04 -12.92
CA TRP A 504 -19.49 4.43 -11.53
C TRP A 504 -19.68 3.27 -10.57
N PHE A 505 -18.70 3.10 -9.69
CA PHE A 505 -18.77 2.31 -8.47
C PHE A 505 -18.57 3.25 -7.27
N GLU A 506 -19.11 2.88 -6.10
CA GLU A 506 -18.94 3.60 -4.83
C GLU A 506 -17.47 3.81 -4.46
N ASP A 507 -16.59 2.92 -4.90
CA ASP A 507 -15.17 2.87 -4.58
C ASP A 507 -14.25 3.34 -5.73
N ARG A 508 -14.69 3.23 -7.00
CA ARG A 508 -13.84 3.50 -8.18
C ARG A 508 -14.63 3.95 -9.41
N LYS A 509 -13.93 4.51 -10.39
CA LYS A 509 -14.45 4.78 -11.75
C LYS A 509 -13.85 3.82 -12.78
N PHE A 510 -14.64 3.45 -13.77
CA PHE A 510 -14.21 2.63 -14.90
C PHE A 510 -14.66 3.30 -16.21
N LEU A 511 -13.70 3.53 -17.12
CA LEU A 511 -13.92 4.27 -18.37
C LEU A 511 -13.71 3.33 -19.56
N LEU A 512 -14.67 3.33 -20.49
CA LEU A 512 -14.53 2.69 -21.80
C LEU A 512 -14.67 3.77 -22.87
N THR A 513 -13.54 4.19 -23.44
CA THR A 513 -13.52 5.23 -24.47
C THR A 513 -13.44 4.62 -25.85
N GLU A 514 -14.35 5.02 -26.73
CA GLU A 514 -14.24 4.77 -28.15
C GLU A 514 -13.23 5.77 -28.75
N PRO A 515 -12.07 5.32 -29.26
CA PRO A 515 -11.10 6.23 -29.83
C PRO A 515 -11.65 6.84 -31.11
N ASN A 516 -11.22 8.05 -31.42
CA ASN A 516 -11.61 8.72 -32.65
C ASN A 516 -10.81 8.12 -33.82
N PHE A 517 -11.45 7.31 -34.67
CA PHE A 517 -10.74 6.56 -35.72
C PHE A 517 -10.31 7.39 -36.92
N GLU A 518 -10.90 8.57 -37.09
CA GLU A 518 -10.51 9.49 -38.15
C GLU A 518 -9.67 10.62 -37.55
N PRO A 519 -8.42 10.85 -37.98
CA PRO A 519 -7.62 11.98 -37.52
C PRO A 519 -8.27 13.31 -37.91
N LEU A 520 -8.10 14.34 -37.08
CA LEU A 520 -8.57 15.69 -37.37
C LEU A 520 -7.37 16.51 -37.80
N ASP A 521 -7.32 16.88 -39.08
CA ASP A 521 -6.26 17.69 -39.67
C ASP A 521 -6.83 19.03 -40.20
N TRP A 522 -5.95 19.94 -40.64
CA TRP A 522 -6.37 21.24 -41.16
C TRP A 522 -7.18 21.12 -42.46
N ASP A 523 -6.80 20.22 -43.37
CA ASP A 523 -7.48 20.06 -44.65
C ASP A 523 -8.96 19.70 -44.44
N ARG A 524 -9.27 18.83 -43.47
CA ARG A 524 -10.64 18.51 -43.08
C ARG A 524 -11.39 19.70 -42.49
N ILE A 525 -10.74 20.51 -41.64
CA ILE A 525 -11.35 21.73 -41.10
C ILE A 525 -11.68 22.70 -42.23
N ALA A 526 -10.74 22.91 -43.15
CA ALA A 526 -10.90 23.79 -44.30
C ALA A 526 -11.97 23.28 -45.28
N ASP A 527 -12.03 21.98 -45.55
CA ASP A 527 -13.05 21.36 -46.41
C ASP A 527 -14.45 21.45 -45.80
N ARG A 528 -14.56 21.31 -44.47
CA ARG A 528 -15.84 21.26 -43.77
C ARG A 528 -16.43 22.63 -43.47
N VAL A 529 -15.60 23.56 -43.01
CA VAL A 529 -16.03 24.90 -42.56
C VAL A 529 -15.70 25.95 -43.61
N GLY A 530 -14.56 25.83 -44.28
CA GLY A 530 -13.97 26.87 -45.12
C GLY A 530 -13.12 27.84 -44.31
N THR A 531 -11.94 28.21 -44.83
CA THR A 531 -10.99 29.09 -44.14
C THR A 531 -11.56 30.47 -43.81
N GLU A 532 -12.29 31.10 -44.74
CA GLU A 532 -12.90 32.42 -44.52
C GLU A 532 -14.00 32.37 -43.45
N ALA A 533 -14.89 31.36 -43.51
CA ALA A 533 -15.94 31.20 -42.51
C ALA A 533 -15.36 30.87 -41.13
N PHE A 534 -14.28 30.07 -41.07
CA PHE A 534 -13.56 29.84 -39.82
C PHE A 534 -12.95 31.15 -39.27
N ALA A 535 -12.39 31.99 -40.14
CA ALA A 535 -11.87 33.31 -39.74
C ALA A 535 -12.99 34.19 -39.17
N ASP A 536 -14.17 34.23 -39.78
CA ASP A 536 -15.33 34.99 -39.28
C ASP A 536 -15.77 34.55 -37.87
N HIS A 537 -15.66 33.26 -37.55
CA HIS A 537 -15.96 32.73 -36.22
C HIS A 537 -14.93 33.13 -35.15
N VAL A 538 -13.68 33.40 -35.56
CA VAL A 538 -12.57 33.71 -34.65
C VAL A 538 -12.38 35.22 -34.48
N ASP A 539 -12.72 36.01 -35.49
CA ASP A 539 -12.49 37.45 -35.53
C ASP A 539 -13.23 38.19 -34.41
N GLY A 540 -12.55 39.08 -33.72
CA GLY A 540 -13.09 39.91 -32.65
C GLY A 540 -13.29 39.22 -31.29
N THR A 541 -12.95 37.94 -31.16
CA THR A 541 -13.15 37.18 -29.91
C THR A 541 -12.15 37.57 -28.83
N ALA A 542 -12.51 37.39 -27.56
CA ALA A 542 -11.62 37.71 -26.44
C ALA A 542 -10.52 36.65 -26.25
N VAL A 543 -10.93 35.37 -26.28
CA VAL A 543 -10.08 34.21 -26.07
C VAL A 543 -10.45 33.11 -27.07
N MET A 544 -9.42 32.49 -27.64
CA MET A 544 -9.53 31.20 -28.32
C MET A 544 -8.87 30.13 -27.44
N THR A 545 -9.65 29.16 -26.95
CA THR A 545 -9.12 28.03 -26.18
C THR A 545 -8.94 26.84 -27.12
N ILE A 546 -7.74 26.24 -27.13
CA ILE A 546 -7.35 25.15 -28.03
C ILE A 546 -6.89 23.96 -27.18
N GLY A 547 -7.56 22.83 -27.33
CA GLY A 547 -7.16 21.55 -26.75
C GLY A 547 -8.08 20.40 -27.18
N SER A 548 -7.80 19.16 -26.81
CA SER A 548 -6.54 18.67 -26.27
C SER A 548 -5.68 18.04 -27.36
N TRP A 549 -4.37 18.14 -27.19
CA TRP A 549 -3.38 17.59 -28.12
C TRP A 549 -3.44 16.06 -28.17
N TYR A 550 -3.74 15.42 -27.05
CA TYR A 550 -3.97 13.98 -27.02
C TYR A 550 -5.11 13.53 -27.94
N SER A 551 -6.28 14.16 -27.82
CA SER A 551 -7.47 13.82 -28.61
C SER A 551 -7.34 14.23 -30.07
N THR A 552 -6.37 15.09 -30.40
CA THR A 552 -6.12 15.65 -31.72
C THR A 552 -4.63 15.54 -32.06
N PRO A 553 -4.14 14.37 -32.52
CA PRO A 553 -2.72 14.16 -32.77
C PRO A 553 -2.09 15.21 -33.71
N GLU A 554 -2.83 15.65 -34.72
CA GLU A 554 -2.41 16.67 -35.70
C GLU A 554 -2.60 18.13 -35.21
N LEU A 555 -2.85 18.35 -33.91
CA LEU A 555 -3.14 19.69 -33.36
C LEU A 555 -2.04 20.72 -33.66
N VAL A 556 -0.78 20.29 -33.67
CA VAL A 556 0.38 21.15 -33.98
C VAL A 556 0.31 21.66 -35.42
N GLU A 557 -0.03 20.80 -36.38
CA GLU A 557 -0.22 21.18 -37.77
C GLU A 557 -1.42 22.13 -37.93
N ILE A 558 -2.52 21.85 -37.21
CA ILE A 558 -3.69 22.73 -37.19
C ILE A 558 -3.30 24.13 -36.68
N ILE A 559 -2.51 24.23 -35.61
CA ILE A 559 -2.04 25.52 -35.08
C ILE A 559 -1.24 26.30 -36.13
N ASP A 560 -0.30 25.63 -36.80
CA ASP A 560 0.50 26.27 -37.85
C ASP A 560 -0.36 26.75 -39.03
N ALA A 561 -1.36 25.95 -39.40
CA ALA A 561 -2.31 26.30 -40.44
C ALA A 561 -3.23 27.46 -40.02
N LEU A 562 -3.71 27.50 -38.77
CA LEU A 562 -4.47 28.64 -38.24
C LEU A 562 -3.63 29.92 -38.31
N ARG A 563 -2.38 29.86 -37.86
CA ARG A 563 -1.44 31.00 -37.91
C ARG A 563 -1.19 31.49 -39.34
N THR A 564 -1.09 30.58 -40.31
CA THR A 564 -0.70 30.89 -41.69
C THR A 564 -1.88 31.23 -42.59
N ASN A 565 -3.02 30.57 -42.39
CA ASN A 565 -4.17 30.63 -43.30
C ASN A 565 -5.35 31.43 -42.74
N VAL A 566 -5.53 31.49 -41.42
CA VAL A 566 -6.66 32.18 -40.76
C VAL A 566 -6.23 33.53 -40.21
N TRP A 567 -5.16 33.58 -39.42
CA TRP A 567 -4.72 34.80 -38.73
C TRP A 567 -4.53 36.03 -39.64
N PRO A 568 -3.93 35.90 -40.84
CA PRO A 568 -3.75 37.04 -41.74
C PRO A 568 -5.06 37.64 -42.26
N ALA A 569 -6.18 36.92 -42.15
CA ALA A 569 -7.50 37.37 -42.59
C ALA A 569 -8.30 38.07 -41.48
N LEU A 570 -7.86 37.98 -40.21
CA LEU A 570 -8.58 38.55 -39.07
C LEU A 570 -8.41 40.08 -39.02
N SER A 571 -9.52 40.80 -38.83
CA SER A 571 -9.48 42.26 -38.64
C SER A 571 -9.08 42.62 -37.21
N SER A 572 -9.49 41.80 -36.26
CA SER A 572 -9.27 41.92 -34.82
C SER A 572 -9.00 40.52 -34.25
N PRO A 573 -7.76 39.99 -34.38
CA PRO A 573 -7.42 38.68 -33.85
C PRO A 573 -7.74 38.54 -32.35
N PRO A 574 -8.04 37.31 -31.88
CA PRO A 574 -8.22 37.01 -30.46
C PRO A 574 -7.16 37.63 -29.59
N ARG A 575 -7.54 38.18 -28.43
CA ARG A 575 -6.56 38.84 -27.54
C ARG A 575 -5.60 37.85 -26.90
N HIS A 576 -6.07 36.63 -26.67
CA HIS A 576 -5.31 35.55 -26.05
C HIS A 576 -5.65 34.21 -26.71
N VAL A 577 -4.65 33.33 -26.75
CA VAL A 577 -4.86 31.89 -26.97
C VAL A 577 -4.59 31.16 -25.66
N HIS A 578 -5.52 30.32 -25.24
CA HIS A 578 -5.32 29.39 -24.13
C HIS A 578 -5.07 27.99 -24.68
N PHE A 579 -3.84 27.52 -24.61
CA PHE A 579 -3.43 26.21 -25.11
C PHE A 579 -3.44 25.17 -23.98
N VAL A 580 -4.21 24.09 -24.19
CA VAL A 580 -4.41 23.02 -23.23
C VAL A 580 -3.93 21.69 -23.85
N PRO A 581 -2.84 21.09 -23.36
CA PRO A 581 -2.26 19.92 -24.00
C PRO A 581 -3.09 18.63 -23.76
N GLY A 582 -3.79 18.51 -22.63
CA GLY A 582 -4.42 17.25 -22.22
C GLY A 582 -3.40 16.17 -21.89
N GLU A 583 -3.70 14.89 -22.15
CA GLU A 583 -2.76 13.81 -21.83
C GLU A 583 -1.46 13.90 -22.67
N VAL A 584 -0.31 13.87 -22.01
CA VAL A 584 1.00 14.06 -22.66
C VAL A 584 1.95 12.88 -22.47
N THR A 585 1.60 11.90 -21.64
CA THR A 585 2.45 10.71 -21.45
C THR A 585 2.54 9.85 -22.71
N GLN A 586 1.52 9.92 -23.56
CA GLN A 586 1.45 9.18 -24.82
C GLN A 586 2.15 9.89 -25.98
N LEU A 587 2.55 11.16 -25.81
CA LEU A 587 3.30 11.91 -26.82
C LEU A 587 4.79 11.51 -26.79
N SER A 588 5.34 11.28 -27.98
CA SER A 588 6.76 11.03 -28.16
C SER A 588 7.60 12.30 -27.93
N PRO A 589 8.89 12.16 -27.60
CA PRO A 589 9.78 13.32 -27.46
C PRO A 589 9.81 14.23 -28.70
N ALA A 590 9.80 13.64 -29.91
CA ALA A 590 9.80 14.39 -31.15
C ALA A 590 8.52 15.22 -31.36
N GLU A 591 7.36 14.69 -30.97
CA GLU A 591 6.09 15.43 -31.03
C GLU A 591 6.11 16.63 -30.06
N LEU A 592 6.61 16.41 -28.84
CA LEU A 592 6.74 17.48 -27.84
C LEU A 592 7.69 18.59 -28.30
N GLU A 593 8.81 18.22 -28.92
CA GLU A 593 9.76 19.18 -29.50
C GLU A 593 9.13 19.99 -30.64
N ALA A 594 8.45 19.34 -31.59
CA ALA A 594 7.80 20.00 -32.72
C ALA A 594 6.69 20.96 -32.27
N GLY A 595 5.93 20.59 -31.24
CA GLY A 595 4.92 21.49 -30.69
C GLY A 595 5.51 22.68 -29.95
N CYS A 596 6.70 22.59 -29.35
CA CYS A 596 7.37 23.77 -28.79
C CYS A 596 7.62 24.83 -29.86
N GLU A 597 8.12 24.42 -31.04
CA GLU A 597 8.41 25.35 -32.14
C GLU A 597 7.13 26.02 -32.66
N SER A 598 6.07 25.24 -32.84
CA SER A 598 4.81 25.72 -33.42
C SER A 598 4.03 26.62 -32.44
N VAL A 599 4.03 26.25 -31.15
CA VAL A 599 3.38 27.05 -30.10
C VAL A 599 4.15 28.35 -29.85
N ALA A 600 5.49 28.35 -29.93
CA ALA A 600 6.29 29.57 -29.90
C ALA A 600 5.95 30.50 -31.09
N ALA A 601 5.86 29.93 -32.29
CA ALA A 601 5.48 30.69 -33.49
C ALA A 601 4.04 31.26 -33.40
N LEU A 602 3.14 30.59 -32.68
CA LEU A 602 1.81 31.11 -32.37
C LEU A 602 1.87 32.28 -31.39
N ASP A 603 2.72 32.21 -30.35
CA ASP A 603 2.92 33.29 -29.37
C ASP A 603 3.42 34.59 -30.01
N ASP A 604 4.24 34.50 -31.06
CA ASP A 604 4.70 35.64 -31.86
C ASP A 604 3.53 36.38 -32.55
N ALA A 605 2.43 35.67 -32.85
CA ALA A 605 1.24 36.23 -33.47
C ALA A 605 0.25 36.77 -32.42
N VAL A 606 0.00 36.01 -31.35
CA VAL A 606 -0.85 36.42 -30.23
C VAL A 606 -0.45 35.74 -28.92
N PRO A 607 -0.52 36.44 -27.77
CA PRO A 607 -0.08 35.89 -26.49
C PRO A 607 -0.74 34.54 -26.15
N VAL A 608 0.09 33.51 -26.01
CA VAL A 608 -0.30 32.16 -25.64
C VAL A 608 -0.12 31.98 -24.13
N THR A 609 -1.15 31.43 -23.49
CA THR A 609 -1.07 30.84 -22.16
C THR A 609 -1.16 29.33 -22.29
N LEU A 610 -0.11 28.61 -21.90
CA LEU A 610 -0.12 27.15 -21.83
C LEU A 610 -0.43 26.72 -20.40
N THR A 611 -1.49 25.94 -20.20
CA THR A 611 -1.86 25.45 -18.86
C THR A 611 -1.77 23.94 -18.79
N ALA A 612 -1.06 23.44 -17.78
CA ALA A 612 -0.82 22.02 -17.56
C ALA A 612 -0.91 21.68 -16.07
N ASN A 613 -1.26 20.44 -15.75
CA ASN A 613 -1.23 19.93 -14.38
C ASN A 613 0.20 19.45 -14.01
N ARG A 614 0.41 19.08 -12.74
CA ARG A 614 1.74 18.65 -12.25
C ARG A 614 2.34 17.46 -13.01
N SER A 615 1.54 16.47 -13.41
CA SER A 615 2.06 15.30 -14.14
C SER A 615 2.48 15.66 -15.57
N GLN A 616 1.70 16.51 -16.24
CA GLN A 616 2.04 17.04 -17.56
C GLN A 616 3.29 17.92 -17.51
N THR A 617 3.41 18.83 -16.53
CA THR A 617 4.59 19.67 -16.32
C THR A 617 5.85 18.84 -16.10
N ARG A 618 5.75 17.76 -15.31
CA ARG A 618 6.85 16.82 -15.12
C ARG A 618 7.26 16.15 -16.43
N ARG A 619 6.30 15.68 -17.23
CA ARG A 619 6.60 15.08 -18.54
C ARG A 619 7.33 16.07 -19.46
N PHE A 620 6.92 17.34 -19.49
CA PHE A 620 7.62 18.36 -20.26
C PHE A 620 9.03 18.61 -19.75
N ARG A 621 9.24 18.71 -18.43
CA ARG A 621 10.59 18.81 -17.85
C ARG A 621 11.47 17.65 -18.30
N ASP A 622 11.00 16.41 -18.06
CA ASP A 622 11.78 15.19 -18.27
C ASP A 622 12.19 14.99 -19.74
N VAL A 623 11.41 15.55 -20.68
CA VAL A 623 11.67 15.43 -22.12
C VAL A 623 12.40 16.64 -22.69
N LEU A 624 12.03 17.85 -22.27
CA LEU A 624 12.42 19.08 -22.97
C LEU A 624 13.54 19.86 -22.29
N LEU A 625 13.92 19.52 -21.05
CA LEU A 625 14.94 20.21 -20.28
C LEU A 625 16.12 19.27 -19.96
N ASP A 626 17.34 19.73 -20.23
CA ASP A 626 18.56 19.06 -19.76
C ASP A 626 18.70 19.26 -18.22
N GLU A 627 19.02 18.21 -17.47
CA GLU A 627 19.00 18.16 -15.99
C GLU A 627 19.82 19.26 -15.29
N ASP A 628 19.31 19.74 -14.13
CA ASP A 628 20.07 20.23 -12.94
C ASP A 628 19.23 21.13 -11.97
N GLY A 629 17.96 21.40 -12.26
CA GLY A 629 17.11 22.26 -11.41
C GLY A 629 15.96 21.48 -10.77
N THR A 630 15.97 21.36 -9.44
CA THR A 630 14.98 20.57 -8.67
C THR A 630 13.76 21.40 -8.25
N GLU A 631 13.91 22.72 -8.08
CA GLU A 631 12.86 23.62 -7.57
C GLU A 631 11.70 23.87 -8.55
N THR A 632 10.48 24.07 -8.02
CA THR A 632 9.25 24.24 -8.83
C THR A 632 9.30 25.49 -9.70
N THR A 633 9.59 26.64 -9.09
CA THR A 633 9.63 27.96 -9.73
C THR A 633 10.62 28.02 -10.90
N PRO A 634 11.89 27.57 -10.76
CA PRO A 634 12.82 27.50 -11.88
C PRO A 634 12.36 26.58 -13.03
N THR A 635 11.62 25.52 -12.74
CA THR A 635 11.19 24.60 -13.81
C THR A 635 10.01 25.16 -14.61
N VAL A 636 9.01 25.75 -13.95
CA VAL A 636 7.86 26.39 -14.62
C VAL A 636 8.37 27.48 -15.57
N GLU A 637 9.34 28.28 -15.12
CA GLU A 637 10.02 29.28 -15.95
C GLU A 637 10.79 28.65 -17.13
N ARG A 638 11.61 27.62 -16.88
CA ARG A 638 12.37 26.94 -17.93
C ARG A 638 11.48 26.27 -18.98
N ILE A 639 10.38 25.63 -18.58
CA ILE A 639 9.42 25.03 -19.51
C ILE A 639 8.75 26.13 -20.33
N ARG A 640 8.35 27.22 -19.69
CA ARG A 640 7.80 28.39 -20.37
C ARG A 640 8.74 28.90 -21.46
N ASP A 641 10.02 29.10 -21.11
CA ASP A 641 11.06 29.56 -22.04
C ASP A 641 11.29 28.56 -23.17
N ARG A 642 11.23 27.26 -22.86
CA ARG A 642 11.41 26.18 -23.83
C ARG A 642 10.27 26.08 -24.85
N PHE A 643 9.03 26.33 -24.42
CA PHE A 643 7.86 26.46 -25.29
C PHE A 643 7.78 27.84 -25.98
N GLY A 644 8.52 28.83 -25.51
CA GLY A 644 8.50 30.18 -26.07
C GLY A 644 7.17 30.92 -25.88
N VAL A 645 6.37 30.57 -24.88
CA VAL A 645 5.03 31.16 -24.67
C VAL A 645 5.05 32.40 -23.78
N SER A 646 4.04 33.25 -23.88
CA SER A 646 3.89 34.42 -23.03
C SER A 646 3.66 34.05 -21.56
N ARG A 647 2.88 33.00 -21.31
CA ARG A 647 2.57 32.49 -19.97
C ARG A 647 2.54 30.96 -19.95
N TYR A 648 3.09 30.37 -18.90
CA TYR A 648 2.93 28.94 -18.60
C TYR A 648 2.36 28.79 -17.20
N VAL A 649 1.34 27.95 -17.04
CA VAL A 649 0.66 27.70 -15.76
C VAL A 649 0.76 26.22 -15.44
N MET A 650 1.34 25.91 -14.27
CA MET A 650 1.23 24.59 -13.65
C MET A 650 0.14 24.65 -12.57
N HIS A 651 -0.88 23.79 -12.63
CA HIS A 651 -1.92 23.70 -11.60
C HIS A 651 -1.94 22.35 -10.89
N SER A 652 -2.53 22.35 -9.69
CA SER A 652 -2.77 21.19 -8.83
C SER A 652 -3.95 21.48 -7.90
N GLN A 653 -4.41 20.48 -7.16
CA GLN A 653 -5.43 20.68 -6.13
C GLN A 653 -5.01 21.64 -5.00
N ARG A 654 -3.70 21.90 -4.85
CA ARG A 654 -3.16 22.79 -3.81
C ARG A 654 -3.02 24.24 -4.26
N GLY A 655 -3.17 24.50 -5.55
CA GLY A 655 -2.92 25.81 -6.13
C GLY A 655 -2.25 25.72 -7.49
N ALA A 656 -1.84 26.88 -7.98
CA ALA A 656 -1.22 27.03 -9.28
C ALA A 656 -0.02 27.97 -9.22
N THR A 657 0.93 27.75 -10.12
CA THR A 657 2.13 28.58 -10.33
C THR A 657 2.17 28.99 -11.79
N MET A 658 2.33 30.30 -12.04
CA MET A 658 2.43 30.88 -13.38
C MET A 658 3.82 31.49 -13.59
N ALA A 659 4.48 31.14 -14.68
CA ALA A 659 5.63 31.86 -15.19
C ALA A 659 5.22 32.80 -16.33
N THR A 660 5.67 34.04 -16.26
CA THR A 660 5.53 35.10 -17.27
C THR A 660 6.91 35.64 -17.65
N ARG A 661 7.01 36.53 -18.65
CA ARG A 661 8.32 37.05 -19.14
C ARG A 661 9.11 37.81 -18.08
N ASP A 662 8.42 38.32 -17.08
CA ASP A 662 9.00 39.21 -16.08
C ASP A 662 9.04 38.59 -14.68
N GLU A 663 8.18 37.62 -14.38
CA GLU A 663 8.02 37.07 -13.04
C GLU A 663 7.44 35.64 -13.03
N VAL A 664 7.69 34.94 -11.92
CA VAL A 664 7.00 33.69 -11.54
C VAL A 664 6.23 33.95 -10.26
N LEU A 665 4.97 33.53 -10.22
CA LEU A 665 4.03 33.78 -9.13
C LEU A 665 3.16 32.56 -8.83
N SER A 666 2.70 32.46 -7.58
CA SER A 666 1.90 31.32 -7.12
C SER A 666 0.66 31.76 -6.34
N ALA A 667 -0.44 31.02 -6.50
CA ALA A 667 -1.65 31.20 -5.72
C ALA A 667 -2.17 29.85 -5.20
N ARG A 668 -2.38 29.76 -3.88
CA ARG A 668 -2.92 28.57 -3.22
C ARG A 668 -4.40 28.37 -3.56
N ALA A 669 -4.84 27.11 -3.67
CA ALA A 669 -6.23 26.75 -3.90
C ALA A 669 -6.95 26.38 -2.57
N PRO A 670 -8.25 26.74 -2.42
CA PRO A 670 -9.11 26.29 -1.33
C PRO A 670 -9.15 24.75 -1.24
N GLN A 671 -8.90 24.21 -0.05
CA GLN A 671 -8.99 22.78 0.21
C GLN A 671 -10.41 22.44 0.66
N VAL A 672 -11.19 21.80 -0.20
CA VAL A 672 -12.55 21.40 0.12
C VAL A 672 -12.52 20.00 0.74
N VAL A 673 -12.86 19.93 2.03
CA VAL A 673 -12.94 18.66 2.77
C VAL A 673 -14.17 17.90 2.28
N ASN A 674 -13.96 16.64 1.89
CA ASN A 674 -14.96 15.66 1.44
C ASN A 674 -15.30 15.66 -0.09
N PRO A 675 -14.32 15.40 -0.98
CA PRO A 675 -14.55 15.30 -2.41
C PRO A 675 -15.09 13.92 -2.76
N HIS A 676 -16.41 13.72 -2.67
CA HIS A 676 -17.03 12.51 -3.24
C HIS A 676 -16.94 12.46 -4.78
N GLN A 677 -16.43 13.52 -5.43
CA GLN A 677 -16.28 13.57 -6.88
C GLN A 677 -15.02 14.35 -7.30
N PHE A 678 -14.05 13.64 -7.90
CA PHE A 678 -12.90 14.23 -8.61
C PHE A 678 -13.17 14.39 -10.13
N ARG A 679 -14.44 14.37 -10.57
CA ARG A 679 -14.75 14.51 -11.99
C ARG A 679 -14.51 15.96 -12.41
N ASN A 680 -13.80 16.15 -13.51
CA ASN A 680 -13.71 17.40 -14.28
C ASN A 680 -13.21 18.66 -13.53
N VAL A 681 -12.54 18.53 -12.38
CA VAL A 681 -12.03 19.69 -11.62
C VAL A 681 -10.94 20.41 -12.40
N ASP A 682 -10.08 19.65 -13.07
CA ASP A 682 -9.01 20.20 -13.92
C ASP A 682 -9.62 21.03 -15.06
N GLU A 683 -10.66 20.54 -15.72
CA GLU A 683 -11.38 21.22 -16.79
C GLU A 683 -12.03 22.52 -16.31
N HIS A 684 -12.48 22.60 -15.06
CA HIS A 684 -13.00 23.83 -14.48
C HIS A 684 -11.91 24.82 -14.06
N PHE A 685 -10.72 24.33 -13.67
CA PHE A 685 -9.54 25.21 -13.54
C PHE A 685 -9.18 25.82 -14.90
N LEU A 686 -9.13 25.01 -15.95
CA LEU A 686 -8.87 25.48 -17.32
C LEU A 686 -9.92 26.50 -17.78
N SER A 687 -11.19 26.25 -17.47
CA SER A 687 -12.30 27.17 -17.77
C SER A 687 -12.14 28.50 -17.05
N GLY A 688 -11.79 28.47 -15.75
CA GLY A 688 -11.53 29.68 -14.97
C GLY A 688 -10.29 30.46 -15.45
N MET A 689 -9.26 29.76 -15.94
CA MET A 689 -8.11 30.40 -16.57
C MET A 689 -8.49 31.07 -17.90
N SER A 690 -9.27 30.41 -18.76
CA SER A 690 -9.83 31.03 -19.98
C SER A 690 -10.68 32.25 -19.66
N LEU A 691 -11.51 32.18 -18.61
CA LEU A 691 -12.37 33.28 -18.16
C LEU A 691 -11.53 34.48 -17.70
N ALA A 692 -10.48 34.23 -16.90
CA ALA A 692 -9.57 35.28 -16.44
C ALA A 692 -8.86 35.99 -17.61
N LEU A 693 -8.47 35.24 -18.64
CA LEU A 693 -7.89 35.80 -19.87
C LEU A 693 -8.91 36.62 -20.66
N ALA A 694 -10.15 36.14 -20.78
CA ALA A 694 -11.21 36.85 -21.50
C ALA A 694 -11.53 38.21 -20.86
N GLU A 695 -11.54 38.25 -19.52
CA GLU A 695 -11.77 39.47 -18.73
C GLU A 695 -10.52 40.34 -18.55
N GLY A 696 -9.35 39.88 -19.01
CA GLY A 696 -8.11 40.64 -18.96
C GLY A 696 -7.55 40.85 -17.55
N LEU A 697 -7.78 39.91 -16.64
CA LEU A 697 -7.22 39.93 -15.29
C LEU A 697 -5.69 39.85 -15.33
N THR A 698 -5.04 40.47 -14.33
CA THR A 698 -3.60 40.33 -14.13
C THR A 698 -3.24 38.93 -13.62
N SER A 699 -1.98 38.52 -13.78
CA SER A 699 -1.52 37.13 -13.62
C SER A 699 -1.91 36.47 -12.28
N GLY A 700 -1.73 37.16 -11.16
CA GLY A 700 -2.09 36.64 -9.83
C GLY A 700 -3.59 36.49 -9.63
N PRO A 701 -4.40 37.56 -9.83
CA PRO A 701 -5.85 37.47 -9.88
C PRO A 701 -6.41 36.39 -10.80
N ALA A 702 -5.76 36.15 -11.95
CA ALA A 702 -6.16 35.09 -12.87
C ALA A 702 -6.02 33.70 -12.24
N LEU A 703 -4.94 33.41 -11.51
CA LEU A 703 -4.79 32.15 -10.78
C LEU A 703 -5.84 31.99 -9.67
N VAL A 704 -6.16 33.08 -8.97
CA VAL A 704 -7.20 33.06 -7.92
C VAL A 704 -8.56 32.74 -8.52
N LEU A 705 -8.93 33.37 -9.65
CA LEU A 705 -10.19 33.10 -10.35
C LEU A 705 -10.24 31.66 -10.89
N ALA A 706 -9.15 31.17 -11.48
CA ALA A 706 -9.06 29.78 -11.95
C ALA A 706 -9.27 28.77 -10.81
N ASN A 707 -8.59 28.97 -9.67
CA ASN A 707 -8.78 28.16 -8.47
C ASN A 707 -10.21 28.27 -7.92
N ALA A 708 -10.83 29.46 -7.96
CA ALA A 708 -12.19 29.68 -7.46
C ALA A 708 -13.22 28.90 -8.28
N VAL A 709 -13.14 28.96 -9.62
CA VAL A 709 -14.06 28.23 -10.51
C VAL A 709 -13.91 26.70 -10.32
N ALA A 710 -12.67 26.20 -10.23
CA ALA A 710 -12.41 24.79 -9.96
C ALA A 710 -12.96 24.33 -8.59
N SER A 711 -12.69 25.12 -7.54
CA SER A 711 -13.10 24.80 -6.17
C SER A 711 -14.62 24.90 -5.99
N PHE A 712 -15.27 25.82 -6.67
CA PHE A 712 -16.73 25.91 -6.71
C PHE A 712 -17.33 24.67 -7.37
N PHE A 713 -16.79 24.25 -8.52
CA PHE A 713 -17.28 23.04 -9.20
C PHE A 713 -17.14 21.80 -8.31
N MET A 714 -16.00 21.67 -7.61
CA MET A 714 -15.79 20.58 -6.66
C MET A 714 -16.82 20.54 -5.52
N GLN A 715 -17.42 21.68 -5.14
CA GLN A 715 -18.47 21.76 -4.11
C GLN A 715 -19.89 21.57 -4.66
N HIS A 716 -20.14 21.96 -5.90
CA HIS A 716 -21.50 22.13 -6.42
C HIS A 716 -21.83 21.32 -7.66
N GLU A 717 -20.84 20.70 -8.30
CA GLU A 717 -20.99 19.85 -9.50
C GLU A 717 -21.68 20.56 -10.69
N ARG A 718 -21.55 21.89 -10.76
CA ARG A 718 -22.05 22.72 -11.86
C ARG A 718 -21.23 23.99 -12.04
N PRO A 719 -21.32 24.64 -13.21
CA PRO A 719 -20.76 25.96 -13.41
C PRO A 719 -21.31 27.01 -12.41
N PRO A 720 -20.46 27.94 -11.93
CA PRO A 720 -20.90 29.05 -11.09
C PRO A 720 -21.56 30.17 -11.89
N THR A 721 -22.53 30.84 -11.27
CA THR A 721 -23.07 32.11 -11.76
C THR A 721 -22.13 33.29 -11.43
N SER A 722 -22.38 34.45 -12.06
CA SER A 722 -21.64 35.69 -11.78
C SER A 722 -21.63 36.10 -10.29
N GLU A 723 -22.74 35.88 -9.57
CA GLU A 723 -22.85 36.21 -8.15
C GLU A 723 -22.08 35.21 -7.29
N GLU A 724 -22.14 33.93 -7.65
CA GLU A 724 -21.46 32.85 -6.95
C GLU A 724 -19.94 32.94 -7.07
N ILE A 725 -19.40 33.31 -8.24
CA ILE A 725 -17.96 33.60 -8.38
C ILE A 725 -17.52 34.68 -7.39
N ARG A 726 -18.27 35.78 -7.28
CA ARG A 726 -17.94 36.88 -6.35
C ARG A 726 -18.05 36.44 -4.91
N SER A 727 -19.11 35.72 -4.56
CA SER A 727 -19.32 35.20 -3.21
C SER A 727 -18.17 34.28 -2.82
N PHE A 728 -17.79 33.37 -3.72
CA PHE A 728 -16.70 32.43 -3.50
C PHE A 728 -15.34 33.15 -3.35
N VAL A 729 -15.05 34.14 -4.19
CA VAL A 729 -13.84 34.97 -4.08
C VAL A 729 -13.86 35.84 -2.80
N ALA A 730 -15.03 36.29 -2.35
CA ALA A 730 -15.14 37.00 -1.07
C ALA A 730 -14.82 36.06 0.10
N GLU A 731 -15.32 34.83 0.07
CA GLU A 731 -15.14 33.80 1.10
C GLU A 731 -13.84 32.99 0.95
N TYR A 732 -13.05 33.23 -0.09
CA TYR A 732 -11.86 32.43 -0.43
C TYR A 732 -10.91 32.19 0.76
N SER A 733 -10.70 33.20 1.62
CA SER A 733 -9.83 33.10 2.79
C SER A 733 -10.37 32.20 3.91
N THR A 734 -11.68 31.94 3.96
CA THR A 734 -12.30 31.11 5.02
C THR A 734 -12.02 29.63 4.85
N TYR A 735 -11.57 29.22 3.65
CA TYR A 735 -11.13 27.85 3.36
C TYR A 735 -9.70 27.56 3.86
N PHE A 736 -9.07 28.54 4.51
CA PHE A 736 -7.73 28.44 5.09
C PHE A 736 -7.82 28.61 6.61
N THR A 737 -6.99 27.90 7.37
CA THR A 737 -6.89 28.06 8.84
C THR A 737 -6.32 29.43 9.20
N GLU A 738 -6.89 30.09 10.20
CA GLU A 738 -6.38 31.36 10.74
C GLU A 738 -4.95 31.21 11.30
N SER A 739 -4.23 32.34 11.35
CA SER A 739 -2.80 32.44 11.67
C SER A 739 -2.45 31.97 13.08
#